data_AF-X6JF37-F1
#
_entry.id   AF-X6JF37-F1
#
_cell.length_a   1.000
_cell.length_b   1.000
_cell.length_c   1.000
_cell.angle_alpha   90.00
_cell.angle_beta   90.00
_cell.angle_gamma   90.00
#
_symmetry.space_group_name_H-M   'P 1'
#
loop_
_entity.id
_entity.type
_entity.pdbx_description
1 polymer ?
#
loop_
_entity_poly.entity_id
_entity_poly.type
_entity_poly.pdbx_seq_one_letter_code
_entity_poly.pdbx_strand_id
1 'polypeptide(L)'
;MRQLLVSREISELSRVTHLLDEPEQLAAAVGDVLPSAAGRAPYAQLGEALAPAVERAVQRSIQKSPRTLTDILYPVFLPAIRKSIGEKIDQTFQSLNETLRHIFTWHGLKWRLEAWRTGASFSAVVLKHSLVYRVEHAFLIHRNSGLLITHVTADNATSEDPQLISSMLSAIQDFVKDSFNEKEQSGLDTIRFGELRLWSEVGPFATLVSVIRGNPPEELHEIVRDVLLRIHEESSQALEQFDGDGSQLASVEAQLQTCVELKQEESNDGFPWLVAAVALLLLSLAGGWYFLSWQSAQRWQAYVSRWQAYVSRVEAQPGIIVAEQQVRDGQFYIAGLRDPLAVDPQSLLSGTGVDPAGVHSQWQFYQSLEPEFVLKRLTASLAPPDSVRLSIVDGRIVAEGEAPDTWISRARAAAQQLSAGGPVFDISGVRDVSPQVREAERWHAYVSRLETQPGIIVADQKISDGQFYIAGLRDPLGADPQSLLSGTEVDPARVHAQWQFYQSLEPEFVLKRLTASLYPPETVRLSIVDDRIVAEGEAPDTWIDRARAAARQLSAGGPEFDISKVRDVSPEARAAEHWQYYVSRLEAQPGIIVAQQTARGGHFYISGLRDPLAADPQALLSGTDVDPARVHAQWQFYQSLDPKFVVKRLTAALSPPKTVQLSIIQGRIVAVGEAPAGWINRARAAAEQLSADGVVLDVSQLRELNLAELNHLRQAIQTTDIFFSSGKVVPGPEQTPVLDRLADQIKEFAQSARNSGVTARFMLTGHSDTTGRETANASISAARAETVRALLNKRGVAPELLLVRGAGTFEPAVPENSLTGSSTNRRVSITVNLD
;
A
#
# COMPACT_ATOMS: atom_id res chain seq x y z
N MET A 1 14.28 -108.63 15.46
CA MET A 1 13.92 -107.98 16.74
C MET A 1 14.32 -106.50 16.87
N ARG A 2 15.38 -106.01 16.21
CA ARG A 2 15.70 -104.55 16.16
C ARG A 2 14.70 -103.69 15.36
N GLN A 3 13.94 -104.26 14.43
CA GLN A 3 12.94 -103.53 13.62
C GLN A 3 11.56 -103.36 14.29
N LEU A 4 11.27 -104.06 15.39
CA LEU A 4 9.99 -103.95 16.11
C LEU A 4 10.06 -103.02 17.33
N LEU A 5 11.26 -102.68 17.79
CA LEU A 5 11.50 -101.79 18.93
C LEU A 5 11.72 -100.33 18.54
N VAL A 6 11.90 -100.02 17.24
CA VAL A 6 12.21 -98.67 16.75
C VAL A 6 11.25 -98.22 15.62
N SER A 7 10.23 -99.02 15.29
CA SER A 7 9.32 -98.75 14.17
C SER A 7 8.46 -97.50 14.39
N ARG A 8 8.10 -97.21 15.65
CA ARG A 8 7.34 -96.02 16.00
C ARG A 8 8.18 -94.76 15.90
N GLU A 9 9.41 -94.80 16.42
CA GLU A 9 10.36 -93.67 16.30
C GLU A 9 10.72 -93.42 14.84
N ILE A 10 10.91 -94.47 14.03
CA ILE A 10 11.18 -94.31 12.59
C ILE A 10 9.97 -93.69 11.87
N SER A 11 8.74 -94.10 12.19
CA SER A 11 7.54 -93.52 11.57
C SER A 11 7.31 -92.05 11.96
N GLU A 12 7.60 -91.67 13.20
CA GLU A 12 7.53 -90.27 13.64
C GLU A 12 8.65 -89.43 12.99
N LEU A 13 9.87 -89.97 12.91
CA LEU A 13 10.98 -89.32 12.19
C LEU A 13 10.69 -89.15 10.70
N SER A 14 10.11 -90.17 10.05
CA SER A 14 9.69 -90.09 8.65
C SER A 14 8.62 -89.02 8.42
N ARG A 15 7.70 -88.84 9.37
CA ARG A 15 6.64 -87.81 9.28
C ARG A 15 7.21 -86.40 9.44
N VAL A 16 8.19 -86.24 10.33
CA VAL A 16 8.89 -84.97 10.53
C VAL A 16 9.80 -84.64 9.34
N THR A 17 10.50 -85.62 8.76
CA THR A 17 11.32 -85.37 7.56
C THR A 17 10.44 -85.02 6.36
N HIS A 18 9.28 -85.67 6.18
CA HIS A 18 8.36 -85.33 5.09
C HIS A 18 7.73 -83.93 5.23
N LEU A 19 7.54 -83.43 6.46
CA LEU A 19 7.10 -82.05 6.71
C LEU A 19 8.19 -81.01 6.43
N LEU A 20 9.46 -81.39 6.50
CA LEU A 20 10.60 -80.50 6.24
C LEU A 20 10.99 -80.46 4.75
N ASP A 21 10.72 -81.53 4.00
CA ASP A 21 11.05 -81.64 2.57
C ASP A 21 10.01 -80.95 1.65
N GLU A 22 8.79 -80.67 2.13
CA GLU A 22 7.75 -79.95 1.37
C GLU A 22 7.56 -78.49 1.84
N PRO A 23 8.09 -77.50 1.09
CA PRO A 23 8.12 -76.11 1.53
C PRO A 23 6.74 -75.45 1.68
N GLU A 24 5.73 -75.87 0.92
CA GLU A 24 4.36 -75.32 1.04
C GLU A 24 3.64 -75.80 2.32
N GLN A 25 3.82 -77.06 2.70
CA GLN A 25 3.25 -77.60 3.94
C GLN A 25 3.97 -77.04 5.18
N LEU A 26 5.29 -76.88 5.09
CA LEU A 26 6.08 -76.19 6.11
C LEU A 26 5.63 -74.74 6.28
N ALA A 27 5.37 -74.02 5.19
CA ALA A 27 4.90 -72.63 5.24
C ALA A 27 3.51 -72.50 5.88
N ALA A 28 2.58 -73.42 5.61
CA ALA A 28 1.27 -73.44 6.26
C ALA A 28 1.36 -73.74 7.77
N ALA A 29 2.16 -74.74 8.15
CA ALA A 29 2.37 -75.08 9.56
C ALA A 29 3.10 -73.96 10.34
N VAL A 30 4.07 -73.30 9.70
CA VAL A 30 4.77 -72.13 10.26
C VAL A 30 3.83 -70.92 10.34
N GLY A 31 2.94 -70.74 9.36
CA GLY A 31 1.92 -69.69 9.32
C GLY A 31 0.89 -69.77 10.46
N ASP A 32 0.50 -70.98 10.89
CA ASP A 32 -0.40 -71.17 12.04
C ASP A 32 0.28 -70.90 13.39
N VAL A 33 1.60 -71.11 13.47
CA VAL A 33 2.37 -70.94 14.71
C VAL A 33 2.95 -69.53 14.85
N LEU A 34 3.18 -68.81 13.75
CA LEU A 34 3.75 -67.46 13.71
C LEU A 34 3.00 -66.41 14.54
N PRO A 35 1.66 -66.32 14.52
CA PRO A 35 0.90 -65.37 15.32
C PRO A 35 1.08 -65.62 16.83
N SER A 36 1.12 -66.89 17.21
CA SER A 36 1.32 -67.34 18.59
C SER A 36 2.75 -67.12 19.08
N ALA A 37 3.73 -67.26 18.19
CA ALA A 37 5.14 -67.01 18.48
C ALA A 37 5.47 -65.51 18.53
N ALA A 38 4.87 -64.70 17.65
CA ALA A 38 5.01 -63.24 17.64
C ALA A 38 4.45 -62.59 18.91
N GLY A 39 3.41 -63.17 19.53
CA GLY A 39 2.89 -62.73 20.83
C GLY A 39 3.76 -63.10 22.04
N ARG A 40 4.78 -63.97 21.88
CA ARG A 40 5.66 -64.44 22.97
C ARG A 40 7.13 -64.01 22.83
N ALA A 41 7.54 -63.52 21.67
CA ALA A 41 8.90 -63.04 21.43
C ALA A 41 9.09 -61.59 21.90
N PRO A 42 10.28 -61.19 22.38
CA PRO A 42 10.59 -59.78 22.64
C PRO A 42 10.48 -58.98 21.34
N TYR A 43 9.67 -57.92 21.34
CA TYR A 43 9.31 -57.13 20.15
C TYR A 43 10.52 -56.62 19.31
N ALA A 44 11.70 -56.48 19.92
CA ALA A 44 12.92 -56.00 19.26
C ALA A 44 13.44 -56.95 18.15
N GLN A 45 13.52 -58.27 18.43
CA GLN A 45 14.08 -59.22 17.45
C GLN A 45 13.11 -59.54 16.30
N LEU A 46 11.81 -59.50 16.56
CA LEU A 46 10.78 -59.66 15.53
C LEU A 46 10.77 -58.45 14.58
N GLY A 47 10.99 -57.25 15.12
CA GLY A 47 11.12 -56.01 14.36
C GLY A 47 12.29 -56.04 13.38
N GLU A 48 13.47 -56.49 13.83
CA GLU A 48 14.66 -56.61 12.96
C GLU A 48 14.47 -57.63 11.83
N ALA A 49 13.82 -58.77 12.10
CA ALA A 49 13.59 -59.81 11.10
C ALA A 49 12.55 -59.41 10.03
N LEU A 50 11.53 -58.62 10.41
CA LEU A 50 10.45 -58.18 9.51
C LEU A 50 10.76 -56.85 8.79
N ALA A 51 11.67 -56.03 9.32
CA ALA A 51 12.02 -54.72 8.77
C ALA A 51 12.31 -54.73 7.26
N PRO A 52 13.13 -55.64 6.69
CA PRO A 52 13.45 -55.61 5.27
C PRO A 52 12.25 -55.93 4.36
N ALA A 53 11.31 -56.73 4.85
CA ALA A 53 10.11 -57.11 4.10
C ALA A 53 9.06 -55.99 4.12
N VAL A 54 8.87 -55.37 5.29
CA VAL A 54 7.98 -54.22 5.46
C VAL A 54 8.52 -53.01 4.69
N GLU A 55 9.83 -52.76 4.75
CA GLU A 55 10.49 -51.65 4.04
C GLU A 55 10.30 -51.77 2.52
N ARG A 56 10.50 -52.97 1.94
CA ARG A 56 10.21 -53.20 0.51
C ARG A 56 8.74 -53.05 0.16
N ALA A 57 7.83 -53.45 1.03
CA ALA A 57 6.39 -53.30 0.83
C ALA A 57 5.98 -51.82 0.85
N VAL A 58 6.53 -51.04 1.77
CA VAL A 58 6.34 -49.58 1.88
C VAL A 58 6.94 -48.87 0.67
N GLN A 59 8.16 -49.21 0.25
CA GLN A 59 8.80 -48.64 -0.95
C GLN A 59 7.96 -48.87 -2.22
N ARG A 60 7.43 -50.10 -2.40
CA ARG A 60 6.53 -50.41 -3.52
C ARG A 60 5.20 -49.66 -3.43
N SER A 61 4.65 -49.48 -2.23
CA SER A 61 3.41 -48.70 -2.02
C SER A 61 3.60 -47.23 -2.37
N ILE A 62 4.74 -46.64 -1.96
CA ILE A 62 5.10 -45.24 -2.26
C ILE A 62 5.31 -45.01 -3.76
N GLN A 63 5.98 -45.94 -4.47
CA GLN A 63 6.13 -45.83 -5.93
C GLN A 63 4.80 -45.91 -6.69
N LYS A 64 3.81 -46.64 -6.16
CA LYS A 64 2.52 -46.86 -6.83
C LYS A 64 1.53 -45.71 -6.61
N SER A 65 1.67 -44.94 -5.52
CA SER A 65 0.72 -43.88 -5.13
C SER A 65 1.41 -42.64 -4.52
N PRO A 66 1.94 -41.70 -5.33
CA PRO A 66 2.67 -40.52 -4.83
C PRO A 66 1.83 -39.56 -3.95
N ARG A 67 0.50 -39.57 -4.11
CA ARG A 67 -0.43 -38.71 -3.34
C ARG A 67 -0.49 -39.04 -1.85
N THR A 68 -0.34 -40.31 -1.47
CA THR A 68 -0.35 -40.72 -0.06
C THR A 68 0.83 -40.13 0.72
N LEU A 69 1.99 -40.00 0.07
CA LEU A 69 3.16 -39.36 0.67
C LEU A 69 2.96 -37.84 0.84
N THR A 70 2.23 -37.21 -0.09
CA THR A 70 1.91 -35.78 0.01
C THR A 70 0.94 -35.54 1.16
N ASP A 71 -0.13 -36.34 1.30
CA ASP A 71 -1.12 -36.18 2.38
C ASP A 71 -0.55 -36.48 3.78
N ILE A 72 0.45 -37.35 3.90
CA ILE A 72 1.13 -37.65 5.17
C ILE A 72 2.12 -36.53 5.55
N LEU A 73 2.83 -35.95 4.59
CA LEU A 73 3.89 -34.99 4.87
C LEU A 73 3.41 -33.52 4.85
N TYR A 74 2.28 -33.22 4.20
CA TYR A 74 1.72 -31.86 4.13
C TYR A 74 1.46 -31.21 5.51
N PRO A 75 0.90 -31.93 6.51
CA PRO A 75 0.66 -31.37 7.84
C PRO A 75 1.95 -31.03 8.60
N VAL A 76 3.08 -31.60 8.20
CA VAL A 76 4.40 -31.39 8.84
C VAL A 76 5.18 -30.29 8.12
N PHE A 77 5.17 -30.27 6.79
CA PHE A 77 5.91 -29.26 6.02
C PHE A 77 5.29 -27.86 6.11
N LEU A 78 3.96 -27.74 6.11
CA LEU A 78 3.33 -26.43 6.03
C LEU A 78 3.54 -25.58 7.31
N PRO A 79 3.48 -26.14 8.54
CA PRO A 79 3.89 -25.43 9.75
C PRO A 79 5.39 -25.15 9.79
N ALA A 80 6.24 -26.11 9.38
CA ALA A 80 7.69 -25.94 9.40
C ALA A 80 8.19 -24.83 8.44
N ILE A 81 7.59 -24.72 7.25
CA ILE A 81 7.87 -23.65 6.28
C ILE A 81 7.37 -22.29 6.80
N ARG A 82 6.19 -22.25 7.43
CA ARG A 82 5.62 -21.01 7.99
C ARG A 82 6.46 -20.49 9.17
N LYS A 83 6.97 -21.37 10.04
CA LYS A 83 7.87 -21.02 11.17
C LYS A 83 9.21 -20.46 10.67
N SER A 84 9.86 -21.17 9.73
CA SER A 84 11.17 -20.81 9.17
C SER A 84 11.20 -19.46 8.42
N ILE A 85 10.16 -19.14 7.63
CA ILE A 85 10.12 -17.90 6.85
C ILE A 85 9.70 -16.70 7.71
N GLY A 86 8.78 -16.90 8.66
CA GLY A 86 8.31 -15.83 9.53
C GLY A 86 9.40 -15.30 10.47
N GLU A 87 10.14 -16.19 11.13
CA GLU A 87 11.15 -15.79 12.13
C GLU A 87 12.37 -15.08 11.51
N LYS A 88 12.77 -15.44 10.28
CA LYS A 88 13.93 -14.84 9.61
C LYS A 88 13.66 -13.45 9.01
N ILE A 89 12.43 -13.19 8.56
CA ILE A 89 12.07 -11.88 7.98
C ILE A 89 11.97 -10.81 9.07
N ASP A 90 11.38 -11.13 10.22
CA ASP A 90 11.23 -10.15 11.31
C ASP A 90 12.58 -9.79 11.95
N GLN A 91 13.52 -10.74 12.05
CA GLN A 91 14.89 -10.50 12.56
C GLN A 91 15.75 -9.66 11.60
N THR A 92 15.62 -9.86 10.29
CA THR A 92 16.39 -9.07 9.29
C THR A 92 15.89 -7.63 9.18
N PHE A 93 14.60 -7.39 9.42
CA PHE A 93 14.04 -6.04 9.38
C PHE A 93 14.49 -5.18 10.58
N GLN A 94 14.66 -5.79 11.76
CA GLN A 94 15.11 -5.08 12.96
C GLN A 94 16.60 -4.69 12.91
N SER A 95 17.48 -5.56 12.39
CA SER A 95 18.93 -5.29 12.32
C SER A 95 19.32 -4.18 11.32
N LEU A 96 18.54 -4.01 10.24
CA LEU A 96 18.74 -2.93 9.27
C LEU A 96 18.42 -1.55 9.87
N ASN A 97 17.40 -1.49 10.73
CA ASN A 97 16.91 -0.23 11.29
C ASN A 97 17.90 0.36 12.32
N GLU A 98 18.67 -0.48 12.99
CA GLU A 98 19.65 -0.08 14.02
C GLU A 98 20.99 0.36 13.40
N THR A 99 21.41 -0.30 12.32
CA THR A 99 22.64 0.01 11.57
C THR A 99 22.62 1.44 10.97
N LEU A 100 21.43 1.95 10.61
CA LEU A 100 21.26 3.27 9.99
C LEU A 100 21.59 4.44 10.94
N ARG A 101 21.53 4.26 12.26
CA ARG A 101 21.74 5.35 13.24
C ARG A 101 23.21 5.76 13.44
N HIS A 102 24.18 4.93 13.09
CA HIS A 102 25.59 5.16 13.44
C HIS A 102 26.49 5.73 12.31
N ILE A 103 25.93 5.95 11.11
CA ILE A 103 26.69 6.33 9.91
C ILE A 103 27.45 7.67 10.04
N PHE A 104 27.03 8.57 10.94
CA PHE A 104 27.63 9.91 11.16
C PHE A 104 28.15 10.18 12.58
N THR A 105 28.54 9.14 13.34
CA THR A 105 29.15 9.32 14.68
C THR A 105 30.68 9.09 14.65
N TRP A 106 31.44 9.69 15.58
CA TRP A 106 32.90 9.52 15.68
C TRP A 106 33.34 8.04 15.76
N HIS A 107 32.49 7.19 16.35
CA HIS A 107 32.67 5.73 16.37
C HIS A 107 32.71 5.12 14.96
N GLY A 108 31.89 5.62 14.03
CA GLY A 108 31.86 5.17 12.64
C GLY A 108 33.16 5.46 11.86
N LEU A 109 33.89 6.54 12.18
CA LEU A 109 35.21 6.78 11.58
C LEU A 109 36.27 5.82 12.13
N LYS A 110 36.26 5.54 13.44
CA LYS A 110 37.15 4.55 14.08
C LYS A 110 36.95 3.16 13.46
N TRP A 111 35.69 2.72 13.36
CA TRP A 111 35.34 1.41 12.77
C TRP A 111 35.64 1.33 11.27
N ARG A 112 35.59 2.43 10.52
CA ARG A 112 36.04 2.46 9.12
C ARG A 112 37.55 2.31 9.00
N LEU A 113 38.31 2.95 9.89
CA LEU A 113 39.76 2.79 9.93
C LEU A 113 40.15 1.36 10.31
N GLU A 114 39.41 0.77 11.25
CA GLU A 114 39.55 -0.63 11.65
C GLU A 114 39.17 -1.60 10.53
N ALA A 115 38.03 -1.39 9.85
CA ALA A 115 37.62 -2.16 8.67
C ALA A 115 38.67 -2.09 7.56
N TRP A 116 39.25 -0.91 7.32
CA TRP A 116 40.32 -0.73 6.34
C TRP A 116 41.62 -1.44 6.75
N ARG A 117 41.99 -1.41 8.03
CA ARG A 117 43.19 -2.10 8.55
C ARG A 117 43.04 -3.62 8.57
N THR A 118 41.85 -4.12 8.89
CA THR A 118 41.56 -5.56 9.05
C THR A 118 41.10 -6.24 7.77
N GLY A 119 40.71 -5.47 6.74
CA GLY A 119 40.19 -6.00 5.48
C GLY A 119 38.76 -6.54 5.56
N ALA A 120 38.09 -6.40 6.71
CA ALA A 120 36.69 -6.78 6.89
C ALA A 120 35.73 -5.74 6.30
N SER A 121 34.53 -6.18 5.89
CA SER A 121 33.49 -5.26 5.43
C SER A 121 33.01 -4.39 6.58
N PHE A 122 32.63 -3.13 6.29
CA PHE A 122 32.13 -2.21 7.31
C PHE A 122 30.92 -2.80 8.06
N SER A 123 30.03 -3.50 7.36
CA SER A 123 28.88 -4.20 7.96
C SER A 123 29.30 -5.28 8.95
N ALA A 124 30.40 -5.99 8.69
CA ALA A 124 30.93 -7.01 9.60
C ALA A 124 31.54 -6.40 10.86
N VAL A 125 32.29 -5.29 10.72
CA VAL A 125 32.85 -4.56 11.87
C VAL A 125 31.74 -3.93 12.71
N VAL A 126 30.71 -3.38 12.08
CA VAL A 126 29.55 -2.80 12.79
C VAL A 126 28.73 -3.90 13.49
N LEU A 127 28.45 -5.02 12.84
CA LEU A 127 27.70 -6.13 13.44
C LEU A 127 28.42 -6.66 14.69
N LYS A 128 29.74 -6.85 14.61
CA LYS A 128 30.59 -7.27 15.72
C LYS A 128 30.52 -6.34 16.93
N HIS A 129 30.36 -5.03 16.73
CA HIS A 129 30.28 -4.05 17.81
C HIS A 129 28.84 -3.70 18.23
N SER A 130 27.81 -4.19 17.52
CA SER A 130 26.39 -3.85 17.77
C SER A 130 25.61 -4.90 18.58
N LEU A 131 26.11 -6.13 18.69
CA LEU A 131 25.42 -7.21 19.41
C LEU A 131 25.90 -7.27 20.86
N VAL A 132 25.19 -6.58 21.76
CA VAL A 132 25.36 -6.73 23.20
C VAL A 132 24.38 -7.79 23.69
N TYR A 133 24.90 -8.93 24.15
CA TYR A 133 24.11 -9.98 24.79
C TYR A 133 24.84 -10.54 26.01
N ARG A 134 24.07 -11.08 26.96
CA ARG A 134 24.59 -11.72 28.16
C ARG A 134 23.70 -12.89 28.58
N VAL A 135 24.30 -14.03 28.84
CA VAL A 135 23.63 -15.16 29.50
C VAL A 135 23.57 -14.87 31.00
N GLU A 136 22.38 -14.74 31.57
CA GLU A 136 22.18 -14.43 33.00
C GLU A 136 22.06 -15.68 33.86
N HIS A 137 21.40 -16.73 33.34
CA HIS A 137 21.19 -17.99 34.04
C HIS A 137 21.31 -19.18 33.10
N ALA A 138 21.87 -20.29 33.59
CA ALA A 138 21.82 -21.59 32.92
C ALA A 138 21.27 -22.63 33.89
N PHE A 139 20.19 -23.31 33.50
CA PHE A 139 19.52 -24.34 34.29
C PHE A 139 19.64 -25.67 33.57
N LEU A 140 20.12 -26.70 34.27
CA LEU A 140 20.08 -28.06 33.78
C LEU A 140 18.97 -28.81 34.51
N ILE A 141 17.98 -29.29 33.76
CA ILE A 141 16.76 -29.89 34.29
C ILE A 141 16.70 -31.35 33.82
N HIS A 142 16.43 -32.29 34.72
CA HIS A 142 16.32 -33.69 34.38
C HIS A 142 15.08 -33.94 33.52
N ARG A 143 15.24 -34.61 32.37
CA ARG A 143 14.21 -34.70 31.34
C ARG A 143 12.96 -35.44 31.79
N ASN A 144 13.13 -36.52 32.55
CA ASN A 144 12.00 -37.39 32.90
C ASN A 144 11.28 -36.95 34.18
N SER A 145 12.00 -36.35 35.13
CA SER A 145 11.41 -35.92 36.41
C SER A 145 11.11 -34.42 36.47
N GLY A 146 11.64 -33.60 35.56
CA GLY A 146 11.50 -32.14 35.60
C GLY A 146 12.17 -31.48 36.80
N LEU A 147 13.01 -32.22 37.55
CA LEU A 147 13.76 -31.72 38.70
C LEU A 147 14.98 -30.93 38.23
N LEU A 148 15.28 -29.83 38.94
CA LEU A 148 16.50 -29.07 38.73
C LEU A 148 17.70 -29.92 39.16
N ILE A 149 18.63 -30.17 38.24
CA ILE A 149 19.89 -30.87 38.51
C ILE A 149 20.90 -29.88 39.07
N THR A 150 21.11 -28.77 38.35
CA THR A 150 22.03 -27.71 38.76
C THR A 150 21.69 -26.40 38.06
N HIS A 151 22.14 -25.29 38.63
CA HIS A 151 21.88 -23.94 38.17
C HIS A 151 23.11 -23.07 38.38
N VAL A 152 23.41 -22.24 37.38
CA VAL A 152 24.48 -21.26 37.44
C VAL A 152 23.96 -19.87 37.10
N THR A 153 24.39 -18.87 37.87
CA THR A 153 24.06 -17.45 37.69
C THR A 153 25.27 -16.61 37.36
N ALA A 154 25.08 -15.60 36.51
CA ALA A 154 26.11 -14.60 36.26
C ALA A 154 26.25 -13.64 37.46
N ASP A 155 27.47 -13.18 37.76
CA ASP A 155 27.85 -12.35 38.94
C ASP A 155 27.06 -11.06 39.18
N ASN A 156 26.22 -10.64 38.23
CA ASN A 156 25.49 -9.36 38.22
C ASN A 156 24.02 -9.55 37.77
N ALA A 157 23.47 -10.76 37.92
CA ALA A 157 22.07 -11.06 37.65
C ALA A 157 21.27 -11.04 38.97
N THR A 158 20.06 -10.49 38.96
CA THR A 158 19.17 -10.52 40.13
C THR A 158 18.81 -11.96 40.48
N SER A 159 19.24 -12.42 41.64
CA SER A 159 18.88 -13.74 42.17
C SER A 159 17.40 -13.79 42.53
N GLU A 160 16.59 -14.44 41.69
CA GLU A 160 15.30 -15.01 42.08
C GLU A 160 15.46 -16.53 42.31
N ASP A 161 14.62 -17.10 43.18
CA ASP A 161 14.74 -18.48 43.66
C ASP A 161 14.78 -19.50 42.49
N PRO A 162 15.91 -20.20 42.27
CA PRO A 162 16.09 -21.13 41.15
C PRO A 162 15.05 -22.26 41.13
N GLN A 163 14.58 -22.67 42.30
CA GLN A 163 13.61 -23.75 42.43
C GLN A 163 12.22 -23.31 41.92
N LEU A 164 11.86 -22.03 42.11
CA LEU A 164 10.60 -21.47 41.58
C LEU A 164 10.62 -21.42 40.05
N ILE A 165 11.72 -20.99 39.44
CA ILE A 165 11.85 -20.91 37.98
C ILE A 165 11.82 -22.32 37.37
N SER A 166 12.53 -23.29 37.97
CA SER A 166 12.45 -24.69 37.53
C SER A 166 11.04 -25.25 37.66
N SER A 167 10.32 -24.96 38.76
CA SER A 167 8.94 -25.42 38.95
C SER A 167 7.97 -24.80 37.95
N MET A 168 8.15 -23.51 37.63
CA MET A 168 7.35 -22.81 36.63
C MET A 168 7.64 -23.36 35.23
N LEU A 169 8.90 -23.58 34.87
CA LEU A 169 9.27 -24.13 33.55
C LEU A 169 8.73 -25.56 33.36
N SER A 170 8.86 -26.41 34.38
CA SER A 170 8.26 -27.76 34.37
C SER A 170 6.73 -27.69 34.28
N ALA A 171 6.07 -26.79 35.02
CA ALA A 171 4.62 -26.59 34.93
C ALA A 171 4.16 -26.04 33.57
N ILE A 172 4.92 -25.14 32.95
CA ILE A 172 4.65 -24.65 31.59
C ILE A 172 4.82 -25.79 30.59
N GLN A 173 5.85 -26.62 30.73
CA GLN A 173 6.06 -27.79 29.87
C GLN A 173 4.93 -28.81 30.01
N ASP A 174 4.50 -29.12 31.24
CA ASP A 174 3.38 -30.03 31.50
C ASP A 174 2.06 -29.46 30.94
N PHE A 175 1.81 -28.17 31.16
CA PHE A 175 0.64 -27.50 30.58
C PHE A 175 0.63 -27.55 29.05
N VAL A 176 1.78 -27.31 28.41
CA VAL A 176 1.91 -27.37 26.95
C VAL A 176 1.70 -28.80 26.45
N LYS A 177 2.29 -29.81 27.11
CA LYS A 177 2.09 -31.22 26.77
C LYS A 177 0.62 -31.65 26.89
N ASP A 178 -0.04 -31.29 27.99
CA ASP A 178 -1.44 -31.63 28.25
C ASP A 178 -2.42 -30.90 27.32
N SER A 179 -2.13 -29.64 26.99
CA SER A 179 -3.02 -28.82 26.17
C SER A 179 -2.94 -29.14 24.68
N PHE A 180 -1.77 -29.56 24.18
CA PHE A 180 -1.52 -29.73 22.75
C PHE A 180 -1.38 -31.18 22.27
N ASN A 181 -1.46 -32.17 23.17
CA ASN A 181 -1.53 -33.60 22.84
C ASN A 181 -0.36 -34.07 21.93
N GLU A 182 0.82 -33.48 22.11
CA GLU A 182 2.00 -33.78 21.31
C GLU A 182 2.75 -35.01 21.82
N LYS A 183 3.11 -35.91 20.90
CA LYS A 183 3.92 -37.11 21.20
C LYS A 183 5.36 -36.69 21.53
N GLU A 184 5.70 -36.60 22.81
CA GLU A 184 7.01 -36.70 23.50
C GLU A 184 8.31 -36.09 22.90
N GLN A 185 8.30 -35.40 21.75
CA GLN A 185 9.53 -35.01 21.05
C GLN A 185 9.60 -33.55 20.53
N SER A 186 8.67 -32.66 20.88
CA SER A 186 8.85 -31.22 20.64
C SER A 186 9.09 -30.48 21.95
N GLY A 187 10.34 -30.02 22.15
CA GLY A 187 10.70 -29.12 23.24
C GLY A 187 10.32 -27.67 22.90
N LEU A 188 10.19 -26.82 23.93
CA LEU A 188 9.97 -25.38 23.76
C LEU A 188 11.28 -24.70 23.33
N ASP A 189 11.58 -24.61 22.02
CA ASP A 189 12.87 -24.10 21.52
C ASP A 189 13.26 -22.70 22.06
N THR A 190 12.29 -21.77 22.13
CA THR A 190 12.53 -20.40 22.61
C THR A 190 11.28 -19.76 23.20
N ILE A 191 11.39 -19.18 24.40
CA ILE A 191 10.34 -18.38 25.03
C ILE A 191 10.87 -16.95 25.19
N ARG A 192 10.08 -15.95 24.76
CA ARG A 192 10.42 -14.53 24.93
C ARG A 192 9.59 -13.93 26.05
N PHE A 193 10.25 -13.30 27.01
CA PHE A 193 9.62 -12.60 28.14
C PHE A 193 10.26 -11.21 28.31
N GLY A 194 9.69 -10.21 27.64
CA GLY A 194 10.25 -8.85 27.62
C GLY A 194 11.65 -8.81 26.97
N GLU A 195 12.63 -8.29 27.71
CA GLU A 195 14.06 -8.23 27.31
C GLU A 195 14.82 -9.54 27.54
N LEU A 196 14.17 -10.54 28.16
CA LEU A 196 14.73 -11.86 28.43
C LEU A 196 14.26 -12.87 27.39
N ARG A 197 15.19 -13.71 26.96
CA ARG A 197 14.94 -14.84 26.07
C ARG A 197 15.38 -16.10 26.77
N LEU A 198 14.48 -17.07 26.88
CA LEU A 198 14.77 -18.39 27.40
C LEU A 198 14.96 -19.31 26.20
N TRP A 199 16.14 -19.91 26.08
CA TRP A 199 16.46 -20.92 25.09
C TRP A 199 16.54 -22.27 25.77
N SER A 200 15.97 -23.31 25.17
CA SER A 200 15.94 -24.64 25.75
C SER A 200 16.46 -25.67 24.76
N GLU A 201 17.61 -26.26 25.06
CA GLU A 201 18.18 -27.37 24.31
C GLU A 201 17.86 -28.69 25.00
N VAL A 202 17.29 -29.64 24.24
CA VAL A 202 16.85 -30.94 24.77
C VAL A 202 17.89 -32.01 24.47
N GLY A 203 18.44 -32.61 25.52
CA GLY A 203 19.29 -33.79 25.43
C GLY A 203 18.56 -35.09 25.82
N PRO A 204 19.20 -36.26 25.69
CA PRO A 204 18.60 -37.56 26.02
C PRO A 204 18.10 -37.70 27.48
N PHE A 205 18.85 -37.15 28.45
CA PHE A 205 18.58 -37.31 29.88
C PHE A 205 18.35 -35.98 30.60
N ALA A 206 18.84 -34.86 30.06
CA ALA A 206 18.67 -33.53 30.63
C ALA A 206 18.36 -32.47 29.56
N THR A 207 17.65 -31.41 29.97
CA THR A 207 17.36 -30.22 29.17
C THR A 207 18.14 -29.04 29.74
N LEU A 208 18.87 -28.32 28.90
CA LEU A 208 19.60 -27.12 29.27
C LEU A 208 18.81 -25.88 28.87
N VAL A 209 18.44 -25.08 29.86
CA VAL A 209 17.70 -23.83 29.66
C VAL A 209 18.61 -22.65 29.97
N SER A 210 18.87 -21.81 28.97
CA SER A 210 19.68 -20.59 29.09
C SER A 210 18.78 -19.36 29.06
N VAL A 211 18.86 -18.51 30.09
CA VAL A 211 18.17 -17.22 30.16
C VAL A 211 19.14 -16.12 29.72
N ILE A 212 18.78 -15.45 28.63
CA ILE A 212 19.65 -14.52 27.92
C ILE A 212 18.99 -13.15 27.88
N ARG A 213 19.74 -12.10 28.24
CA ARG A 213 19.33 -10.70 28.06
C ARG A 213 19.95 -10.14 26.78
N GLY A 214 19.13 -9.49 25.96
CA GLY A 214 19.55 -8.89 24.69
C GLY A 214 19.35 -9.80 23.47
N ASN A 215 20.09 -9.54 22.39
CA ASN A 215 19.95 -10.24 21.11
C ASN A 215 21.17 -11.15 20.84
N PRO A 216 21.17 -12.40 21.31
CA PRO A 216 22.28 -13.32 21.08
C PRO A 216 22.40 -13.71 19.59
N PRO A 217 23.63 -13.91 19.09
CA PRO A 217 23.87 -14.46 17.75
C PRO A 217 23.47 -15.95 17.68
N GLU A 218 23.14 -16.46 16.49
CA GLU A 218 22.84 -17.89 16.28
C GLU A 218 24.02 -18.80 16.70
N GLU A 219 25.25 -18.32 16.62
CA GLU A 219 26.46 -19.04 17.07
C GLU A 219 26.39 -19.47 18.55
N LEU A 220 25.67 -18.73 19.40
CA LEU A 220 25.51 -19.09 20.81
C LEU A 220 24.73 -20.39 21.00
N HIS A 221 23.78 -20.68 20.10
CA HIS A 221 22.97 -21.90 20.16
C HIS A 221 23.84 -23.14 19.95
N GLU A 222 24.78 -23.07 19.02
CA GLU A 222 25.79 -24.11 18.77
C GLU A 222 26.64 -24.35 20.02
N ILE A 223 27.08 -23.28 20.71
CA ILE A 223 27.88 -23.39 21.93
C ILE A 223 27.07 -24.06 23.07
N VAL A 224 25.82 -23.66 23.29
CA VAL A 224 24.94 -24.26 24.32
C VAL A 224 24.71 -25.74 24.03
N ARG A 225 24.47 -26.10 22.77
CA ARG A 225 24.32 -27.49 22.34
C ARG A 225 25.59 -28.31 22.56
N ASP A 226 26.75 -27.77 22.21
CA ASP A 226 28.04 -28.43 22.42
C ASP A 226 28.35 -28.64 23.92
N VAL A 227 27.96 -27.69 24.78
CA VAL A 227 28.07 -27.87 26.24
C VAL A 227 27.13 -28.98 26.71
N LEU A 228 25.86 -29.00 26.27
CA LEU A 228 24.92 -30.06 26.63
C LEU A 228 25.39 -31.43 26.17
N LEU A 229 25.97 -31.54 24.97
CA LEU A 229 26.54 -32.77 24.45
C LEU A 229 27.72 -33.26 25.31
N ARG A 230 28.64 -32.36 25.70
CA ARG A 230 29.75 -32.70 26.60
C ARG A 230 29.27 -33.16 27.97
N ILE A 231 28.26 -32.50 28.53
CA ILE A 231 27.63 -32.90 29.81
C ILE A 231 27.09 -34.34 29.70
N HIS A 232 26.41 -34.67 28.60
CA HIS A 232 25.88 -36.02 28.38
C HIS A 232 26.98 -37.05 28.13
N GLU A 233 28.05 -36.69 27.41
CA GLU A 233 29.17 -37.58 27.14
C GLU A 233 29.91 -37.97 28.44
N GLU A 234 30.17 -36.99 29.31
CA GLU A 234 30.92 -37.21 30.55
C GLU A 234 30.06 -37.74 31.72
N SER A 235 28.77 -37.38 31.77
CA SER A 235 27.91 -37.64 32.94
C SER A 235 26.65 -38.45 32.63
N SER A 236 26.54 -39.12 31.47
CA SER A 236 25.36 -39.89 31.05
C SER A 236 24.79 -40.83 32.12
N GLN A 237 25.65 -41.66 32.74
CA GLN A 237 25.20 -42.66 33.72
C GLN A 237 24.66 -42.01 35.02
N ALA A 238 25.25 -40.88 35.44
CA ALA A 238 24.79 -40.12 36.61
C ALA A 238 23.50 -39.33 36.32
N LEU A 239 23.32 -38.84 35.09
CA LEU A 239 22.10 -38.16 34.66
C LEU A 239 20.92 -39.13 34.51
N GLU A 240 21.16 -40.35 34.03
CA GLU A 240 20.11 -41.36 33.88
C GLU A 240 19.56 -41.87 35.23
N GLN A 241 20.41 -41.97 36.25
CA GLN A 241 20.05 -42.47 37.59
C GLN A 241 19.77 -41.36 38.60
N PHE A 242 19.52 -40.13 38.15
CA PHE A 242 19.33 -38.98 39.02
C PHE A 242 18.09 -39.13 39.91
N ASP A 243 18.29 -39.19 41.23
CA ASP A 243 17.27 -39.37 42.26
C ASP A 243 16.97 -38.07 43.05
N GLY A 244 17.63 -36.96 42.70
CA GLY A 244 17.50 -35.66 43.35
C GLY A 244 18.74 -35.22 44.15
N ASP A 245 19.78 -36.05 44.29
CA ASP A 245 21.06 -35.67 44.90
C ASP A 245 22.09 -35.23 43.83
N GLY A 246 22.36 -33.92 43.77
CA GLY A 246 23.29 -33.32 42.80
C GLY A 246 24.79 -33.42 43.17
N SER A 247 25.15 -34.04 44.29
CA SER A 247 26.53 -34.06 44.79
C SER A 247 27.54 -34.75 43.84
N GLN A 248 27.09 -35.71 43.02
CA GLN A 248 27.92 -36.39 42.02
C GLN A 248 28.12 -35.60 40.72
N LEU A 249 27.41 -34.48 40.55
CA LEU A 249 27.36 -33.68 39.31
C LEU A 249 28.04 -32.30 39.47
N ALA A 250 28.89 -32.13 40.47
CA ALA A 250 29.60 -30.86 40.73
C ALA A 250 30.51 -30.41 39.55
N SER A 251 31.01 -31.34 38.74
CA SER A 251 31.78 -31.02 37.51
C SER A 251 30.93 -30.36 36.42
N VAL A 252 29.62 -30.63 36.41
CA VAL A 252 28.67 -30.07 35.44
C VAL A 252 28.44 -28.57 35.68
N GLU A 253 28.51 -28.12 36.93
CA GLU A 253 28.40 -26.71 37.29
C GLU A 253 29.51 -25.87 36.60
N ALA A 254 30.75 -26.36 36.58
CA ALA A 254 31.85 -25.69 35.88
C ALA A 254 31.65 -25.61 34.36
N GLN A 255 31.02 -26.64 33.77
CA GLN A 255 30.69 -26.63 32.34
C GLN A 255 29.56 -25.64 32.02
N LEU A 256 28.57 -25.53 32.90
CA LEU A 256 27.49 -24.55 32.77
C LEU A 256 27.96 -23.12 33.04
N GLN A 257 28.94 -22.93 33.92
CA GLN A 257 29.60 -21.63 34.14
C GLN A 257 30.20 -21.08 32.83
N THR A 258 30.74 -21.95 31.98
CA THR A 258 31.27 -21.56 30.67
C THR A 258 30.18 -20.93 29.77
N CYS A 259 28.92 -21.38 29.88
CA CYS A 259 27.79 -20.78 29.17
C CYS A 259 27.42 -19.40 29.72
N VAL A 260 27.55 -19.21 31.03
CA VAL A 260 27.15 -17.98 31.74
C VAL A 260 28.23 -16.89 31.64
N GLU A 261 29.50 -17.27 31.48
CA GLU A 261 30.63 -16.37 31.22
C GLU A 261 30.65 -15.76 29.81
N LEU A 262 29.81 -16.25 28.89
CA LEU A 262 29.62 -15.67 27.56
C LEU A 262 28.93 -14.30 27.65
N LYS A 263 29.75 -13.26 27.74
CA LYS A 263 29.34 -11.85 27.82
C LYS A 263 30.02 -11.05 26.72
N GLN A 264 29.24 -10.35 25.90
CA GLN A 264 29.77 -9.36 24.97
C GLN A 264 29.45 -7.96 25.52
N GLU A 265 30.38 -7.38 26.27
CA GLU A 265 30.29 -6.00 26.76
C GLU A 265 30.79 -4.98 25.73
N GLU A 266 30.26 -3.75 25.80
CA GLU A 266 30.87 -2.61 25.14
C GLU A 266 32.35 -2.53 25.55
N SER A 267 33.24 -2.69 24.58
CA SER A 267 34.67 -2.44 24.78
C SER A 267 34.86 -0.95 25.07
N ASN A 268 34.91 -0.58 26.35
CA ASN A 268 35.25 0.78 26.77
C ASN A 268 36.78 0.97 26.66
N ASP A 269 37.27 0.99 25.42
CA ASP A 269 38.67 1.28 25.14
C ASP A 269 38.92 2.78 25.27
N GLY A 270 39.73 3.13 26.26
CA GLY A 270 40.09 4.50 26.63
C GLY A 270 40.60 5.37 25.47
N PHE A 271 40.34 6.66 25.62
CA PHE A 271 40.81 7.72 24.73
C PHE A 271 42.35 7.74 24.61
N PRO A 272 42.96 7.81 23.40
CA PRO A 272 44.40 7.70 23.24
C PRO A 272 45.07 9.04 23.56
N TRP A 273 45.42 9.26 24.83
CA TRP A 273 46.06 10.48 25.34
C TRP A 273 47.37 10.86 24.60
N LEU A 274 48.05 9.89 23.98
CA LEU A 274 49.25 10.11 23.17
C LEU A 274 49.01 11.01 21.95
N VAL A 275 47.82 10.97 21.34
CA VAL A 275 47.48 11.83 20.20
C VAL A 275 47.22 13.27 20.66
N ALA A 276 46.59 13.43 21.82
CA ALA A 276 46.34 14.75 22.41
C ALA A 276 47.63 15.44 22.91
N ALA A 277 48.57 14.67 23.50
CA ALA A 277 49.83 15.20 24.01
C ALA A 277 50.76 15.73 22.89
N VAL A 278 50.84 15.02 21.77
CA VAL A 278 51.65 15.45 20.60
C VAL A 278 51.03 16.68 19.94
N ALA A 279 49.70 16.76 19.86
CA ALA A 279 49.01 17.93 19.32
C ALA A 279 49.24 19.19 20.19
N LEU A 280 49.18 19.08 21.53
CA LEU A 280 49.38 20.20 22.45
C LEU A 280 50.82 20.74 22.48
N LEU A 281 51.81 19.86 22.32
CA LEU A 281 53.23 20.26 22.33
C LEU A 281 53.64 21.00 21.04
N LEU A 282 53.10 20.58 19.89
CA LEU A 282 53.30 21.29 18.62
C LEU A 282 52.58 22.64 18.59
N LEU A 283 51.38 22.74 19.18
CA LEU A 283 50.62 23.98 19.24
C LEU A 283 51.26 25.05 20.13
N SER A 284 51.87 24.66 21.25
CA SER A 284 52.48 25.60 22.20
C SER A 284 53.80 26.22 21.68
N LEU A 285 54.66 25.43 21.05
CA LEU A 285 55.90 25.93 20.44
C LEU A 285 55.63 26.87 19.24
N ALA A 286 54.63 26.54 18.41
CA ALA A 286 54.20 27.41 17.32
C ALA A 286 53.60 28.74 17.85
N GLY A 287 52.83 28.69 18.94
CA GLY A 287 52.22 29.88 19.54
C GLY A 287 53.24 30.88 20.10
N GLY A 288 54.29 30.42 20.77
CA GLY A 288 55.31 31.30 21.38
C GLY A 288 56.16 32.05 20.36
N TRP A 289 56.58 31.37 19.29
CA TRP A 289 57.35 32.00 18.20
C TRP A 289 56.49 32.99 17.41
N TYR A 290 55.21 32.68 17.21
CA TYR A 290 54.26 33.58 16.57
C TYR A 290 54.06 34.88 17.38
N PHE A 291 53.96 34.81 18.71
CA PHE A 291 53.68 36.01 19.53
C PHE A 291 54.82 37.05 19.54
N LEU A 292 56.08 36.60 19.67
CA LEU A 292 57.24 37.51 19.75
C LEU A 292 57.58 38.15 18.39
N SER A 293 57.43 37.39 17.29
CA SER A 293 57.58 37.94 15.93
C SER A 293 56.44 38.91 15.60
N TRP A 294 55.23 38.64 16.08
CA TRP A 294 54.08 39.54 15.92
C TRP A 294 54.30 40.89 16.62
N GLN A 295 54.84 40.93 17.84
CA GLN A 295 54.97 42.18 18.59
C GLN A 295 55.99 43.17 18.00
N SER A 296 57.13 42.68 17.49
CA SER A 296 58.14 43.53 16.85
C SER A 296 57.70 44.01 15.47
N ALA A 297 57.04 43.13 14.70
CA ALA A 297 56.41 43.50 13.44
C ALA A 297 55.37 44.62 13.65
N GLN A 298 54.55 44.56 14.70
CA GLN A 298 53.51 45.57 14.93
C GLN A 298 54.04 46.99 15.16
N ARG A 299 55.17 47.17 15.84
CA ARG A 299 55.73 48.53 16.09
C ARG A 299 56.33 49.14 14.84
N TRP A 300 57.06 48.35 14.05
CA TRP A 300 57.59 48.80 12.77
C TRP A 300 56.46 49.07 11.77
N GLN A 301 55.45 48.19 11.73
CA GLN A 301 54.23 48.42 10.96
C GLN A 301 53.50 49.69 11.42
N ALA A 302 53.45 50.00 12.71
CA ALA A 302 52.84 51.24 13.21
C ALA A 302 53.59 52.52 12.79
N TYR A 303 54.93 52.47 12.64
CA TYR A 303 55.72 53.62 12.19
C TYR A 303 55.67 53.78 10.66
N VAL A 304 55.82 52.68 9.92
CA VAL A 304 55.67 52.66 8.46
C VAL A 304 54.25 53.03 8.04
N SER A 305 53.21 52.60 8.78
CA SER A 305 51.83 52.97 8.48
C SER A 305 51.54 54.46 8.67
N ARG A 306 52.23 55.16 9.58
CA ARG A 306 52.12 56.63 9.71
C ARG A 306 52.76 57.36 8.54
N TRP A 307 53.93 56.88 8.08
CA TRP A 307 54.55 57.38 6.86
C TRP A 307 53.68 57.11 5.64
N GLN A 308 53.18 55.88 5.50
CA GLN A 308 52.23 55.54 4.44
C GLN A 308 50.97 56.41 4.53
N ALA A 309 50.43 56.69 5.72
CA ALA A 309 49.29 57.58 5.86
C ALA A 309 49.60 59.03 5.40
N TYR A 310 50.83 59.51 5.61
CA TYR A 310 51.26 60.81 5.07
C TYR A 310 51.42 60.76 3.55
N VAL A 311 52.14 59.78 3.01
CA VAL A 311 52.32 59.62 1.56
C VAL A 311 50.96 59.46 0.88
N SER A 312 50.06 58.64 1.43
CA SER A 312 48.70 58.50 0.95
C SER A 312 47.89 59.80 1.06
N ARG A 313 48.10 60.67 2.06
CA ARG A 313 47.45 61.99 2.08
C ARG A 313 47.95 62.91 0.97
N VAL A 314 49.23 62.81 0.62
CA VAL A 314 49.86 63.58 -0.46
C VAL A 314 49.42 63.04 -1.83
N GLU A 315 49.48 61.73 -2.04
CA GLU A 315 48.97 61.05 -3.25
C GLU A 315 47.47 61.22 -3.42
N ALA A 316 46.71 61.33 -2.32
CA ALA A 316 45.28 61.61 -2.38
C ALA A 316 44.95 63.06 -2.69
N GLN A 317 45.93 63.99 -2.66
CA GLN A 317 45.68 65.33 -3.17
C GLN A 317 45.68 65.30 -4.69
N PRO A 318 44.59 65.76 -5.33
CA PRO A 318 44.54 65.86 -6.77
C PRO A 318 45.65 66.76 -7.31
N GLY A 319 46.20 66.38 -8.45
CA GLY A 319 47.29 67.10 -9.10
C GLY A 319 48.66 66.91 -8.45
N ILE A 320 48.84 65.96 -7.52
CA ILE A 320 50.16 65.57 -7.02
C ILE A 320 50.40 64.10 -7.31
N ILE A 321 51.47 63.80 -8.04
CA ILE A 321 51.91 62.43 -8.35
C ILE A 321 53.21 62.17 -7.63
N VAL A 322 53.21 61.28 -6.64
CA VAL A 322 54.45 60.79 -6.04
C VAL A 322 55.08 59.79 -7.01
N ALA A 323 56.29 60.10 -7.49
CA ALA A 323 57.05 59.24 -8.39
C ALA A 323 57.95 58.27 -7.64
N GLU A 324 58.51 58.69 -6.51
CA GLU A 324 59.43 57.88 -5.72
C GLU A 324 59.21 58.10 -4.23
N GLN A 325 59.19 56.99 -3.49
CA GLN A 325 59.30 56.99 -2.04
C GLN A 325 60.37 55.99 -1.60
N GLN A 326 61.27 56.41 -0.71
CA GLN A 326 62.31 55.52 -0.20
C GLN A 326 62.49 55.73 1.31
N VAL A 327 62.60 54.62 2.03
CA VAL A 327 63.03 54.60 3.43
C VAL A 327 64.48 54.14 3.46
N ARG A 328 65.38 55.01 3.91
CA ARG A 328 66.80 54.70 4.02
C ARG A 328 67.30 55.10 5.39
N ASP A 329 67.91 54.15 6.12
CA ASP A 329 68.49 54.36 7.44
C ASP A 329 67.54 55.04 8.46
N GLY A 330 66.23 54.78 8.34
CA GLY A 330 65.20 55.37 9.21
C GLY A 330 64.70 56.76 8.81
N GLN A 331 65.17 57.32 7.68
CA GLN A 331 64.69 58.58 7.09
C GLN A 331 63.83 58.35 5.85
N PHE A 332 62.96 59.31 5.54
CA PHE A 332 61.97 59.22 4.48
C PHE A 332 62.22 60.24 3.35
N TYR A 333 62.24 59.77 2.11
CA TYR A 333 62.42 60.59 0.92
C TYR A 333 61.18 60.45 0.03
N ILE A 334 60.69 61.57 -0.51
CA ILE A 334 59.54 61.62 -1.42
C ILE A 334 59.82 62.58 -2.59
N ALA A 335 59.58 62.12 -3.82
CA ALA A 335 59.75 62.94 -5.01
C ALA A 335 58.60 62.73 -6.00
N GLY A 336 58.28 63.72 -6.82
CA GLY A 336 57.15 63.60 -7.73
C GLY A 336 56.83 64.81 -8.62
N LEU A 337 55.67 64.76 -9.25
CA LEU A 337 55.09 65.81 -10.08
C LEU A 337 53.95 66.52 -9.35
N ARG A 338 53.74 67.81 -9.60
CA ARG A 338 52.66 68.61 -9.00
C ARG A 338 52.05 69.61 -9.99
N ASP A 339 50.73 69.79 -9.99
CA ASP A 339 50.05 70.87 -10.71
C ASP A 339 50.20 72.20 -9.95
N PRO A 340 50.49 73.33 -10.61
CA PRO A 340 50.59 74.63 -9.95
C PRO A 340 49.34 75.04 -9.15
N LEU A 341 48.16 74.55 -9.52
CA LEU A 341 46.89 74.79 -8.83
C LEU A 341 46.63 73.81 -7.67
N ALA A 342 47.52 72.84 -7.42
CA ALA A 342 47.40 71.83 -6.37
C ALA A 342 47.96 72.30 -5.01
N VAL A 343 47.51 71.63 -3.93
CA VAL A 343 47.89 71.91 -2.53
C VAL A 343 49.39 71.69 -2.29
N ASP A 344 49.99 72.40 -1.32
CA ASP A 344 51.41 72.27 -1.01
C ASP A 344 51.72 71.05 -0.11
N PRO A 345 52.54 70.06 -0.54
CA PRO A 345 52.76 68.82 0.22
C PRO A 345 53.34 69.01 1.63
N GLN A 346 54.16 70.04 1.86
CA GLN A 346 54.71 70.31 3.18
C GLN A 346 53.64 70.72 4.20
N SER A 347 52.57 71.38 3.74
CA SER A 347 51.44 71.75 4.59
C SER A 347 50.64 70.53 5.12
N LEU A 348 50.84 69.34 4.51
CA LEU A 348 50.13 68.11 4.86
C LEU A 348 50.85 67.26 5.92
N LEU A 349 52.08 67.61 6.30
CA LEU A 349 52.86 66.89 7.32
C LEU A 349 52.29 67.09 8.74
N SER A 350 51.71 68.26 9.02
CA SER A 350 51.20 68.60 10.34
C SER A 350 50.07 67.64 10.76
N GLY A 351 50.19 67.06 11.97
CA GLY A 351 49.17 66.17 12.54
C GLY A 351 49.26 64.69 12.14
N THR A 352 50.32 64.26 11.45
CA THR A 352 50.56 62.83 11.09
C THR A 352 51.41 62.08 12.12
N GLY A 353 52.10 62.79 13.02
CA GLY A 353 53.01 62.20 14.02
C GLY A 353 54.32 61.66 13.45
N VAL A 354 54.62 61.94 12.18
CA VAL A 354 55.93 61.74 11.55
C VAL A 354 56.78 62.98 11.84
N ASP A 355 58.03 62.79 12.23
CA ASP A 355 58.95 63.90 12.50
C ASP A 355 59.33 64.63 11.20
N PRO A 356 58.97 65.93 11.02
CA PRO A 356 59.26 66.67 9.79
C PRO A 356 60.76 66.77 9.46
N ALA A 357 61.64 66.69 10.47
CA ALA A 357 63.08 66.74 10.27
C ALA A 357 63.65 65.50 9.54
N GLY A 358 62.91 64.39 9.56
CA GLY A 358 63.29 63.13 8.88
C GLY A 358 62.68 62.95 7.49
N VAL A 359 62.01 63.98 6.93
CA VAL A 359 61.30 63.91 5.62
C VAL A 359 61.90 64.89 4.62
N HIS A 360 62.30 64.40 3.45
CA HIS A 360 62.85 65.22 2.36
C HIS A 360 61.98 65.11 1.09
N SER A 361 61.56 66.26 0.53
CA SER A 361 60.62 66.33 -0.62
C SER A 361 61.17 67.08 -1.85
N GLN A 362 60.98 66.56 -3.07
CA GLN A 362 61.33 67.22 -4.34
C GLN A 362 60.20 67.14 -5.39
N TRP A 363 59.78 68.28 -5.98
CA TRP A 363 58.60 68.35 -6.87
C TRP A 363 58.87 69.07 -8.20
N GLN A 364 58.39 68.51 -9.32
CA GLN A 364 58.40 69.14 -10.65
C GLN A 364 56.98 69.50 -11.13
N PHE A 365 56.80 70.62 -11.84
CA PHE A 365 55.45 71.05 -12.25
C PHE A 365 54.95 70.37 -13.54
N TYR A 366 53.68 69.97 -13.55
CA TYR A 366 52.97 69.47 -14.74
C TYR A 366 51.53 70.00 -14.79
N GLN A 367 50.82 69.83 -15.90
CA GLN A 367 49.39 70.15 -15.97
C GLN A 367 48.57 68.87 -15.75
N SER A 368 47.79 68.82 -14.67
CA SER A 368 46.88 67.72 -14.40
C SER A 368 45.69 67.76 -15.36
N LEU A 369 45.39 66.64 -15.99
CA LEU A 369 44.19 66.45 -16.82
C LEU A 369 43.00 65.95 -15.98
N GLU A 370 43.10 65.94 -14.65
CA GLU A 370 41.97 65.58 -13.81
C GLU A 370 40.80 66.59 -13.99
N PRO A 371 39.55 66.11 -13.93
CA PRO A 371 38.36 66.92 -14.22
C PRO A 371 38.26 68.21 -13.42
N GLU A 372 38.73 68.26 -12.18
CA GLU A 372 38.65 69.45 -11.34
C GLU A 372 39.59 70.57 -11.77
N PHE A 373 40.80 70.26 -12.23
CA PHE A 373 41.74 71.24 -12.74
C PHE A 373 41.35 71.70 -14.15
N VAL A 374 40.83 70.78 -14.97
CA VAL A 374 40.27 71.11 -16.28
C VAL A 374 39.01 71.97 -16.13
N LEU A 375 38.11 71.66 -15.18
CA LEU A 375 36.92 72.48 -14.88
C LEU A 375 37.33 73.89 -14.42
N LYS A 376 38.28 74.00 -13.49
CA LYS A 376 38.79 75.32 -13.03
C LYS A 376 39.34 76.13 -14.20
N ARG A 377 40.06 75.50 -15.15
CA ARG A 377 40.57 76.16 -16.36
C ARG A 377 39.46 76.50 -17.38
N LEU A 378 38.49 75.61 -17.61
CA LEU A 378 37.36 75.84 -18.52
C LEU A 378 36.42 76.93 -18.03
N THR A 379 36.16 76.96 -16.73
CA THR A 379 35.34 78.00 -16.11
C THR A 379 35.99 79.38 -16.32
N ALA A 380 37.31 79.45 -16.15
CA ALA A 380 38.07 80.68 -16.40
C ALA A 380 38.13 81.08 -17.89
N SER A 381 38.04 80.13 -18.83
CA SER A 381 38.16 80.40 -20.27
C SER A 381 36.83 80.60 -21.03
N LEU A 382 35.77 79.87 -20.67
CA LEU A 382 34.47 79.88 -21.38
C LEU A 382 33.47 80.90 -20.85
N ALA A 383 33.62 81.35 -19.59
CA ALA A 383 32.71 82.29 -18.91
C ALA A 383 31.21 81.95 -19.15
N PRO A 384 30.70 80.85 -18.56
CA PRO A 384 29.31 80.41 -18.78
C PRO A 384 28.27 81.45 -18.31
N PRO A 385 27.12 81.60 -19.00
CA PRO A 385 25.99 82.39 -18.53
C PRO A 385 25.41 81.85 -17.22
N ASP A 386 24.67 82.68 -16.47
CA ASP A 386 24.05 82.29 -15.20
C ASP A 386 23.05 81.11 -15.34
N SER A 387 22.49 80.92 -16.55
CA SER A 387 21.60 79.82 -16.89
C SER A 387 22.32 78.50 -17.21
N VAL A 388 23.66 78.49 -17.25
CA VAL A 388 24.48 77.29 -17.53
C VAL A 388 25.36 76.96 -16.33
N ARG A 389 25.21 75.76 -15.81
CA ARG A 389 26.07 75.22 -14.75
C ARG A 389 27.08 74.24 -15.36
N LEU A 390 28.36 74.44 -15.02
CA LEU A 390 29.42 73.48 -15.29
C LEU A 390 29.67 72.66 -14.03
N SER A 391 29.55 71.34 -14.13
CA SER A 391 29.79 70.41 -13.03
C SER A 391 30.52 69.16 -13.51
N ILE A 392 31.12 68.43 -12.57
CA ILE A 392 31.76 67.15 -12.87
C ILE A 392 30.76 66.04 -12.53
N VAL A 393 30.44 65.21 -13.53
CA VAL A 393 29.57 64.04 -13.39
C VAL A 393 30.32 62.86 -14.01
N ASP A 394 30.56 61.82 -13.22
CA ASP A 394 31.25 60.58 -13.64
C ASP A 394 32.58 60.80 -14.40
N GLY A 395 33.39 61.74 -13.91
CA GLY A 395 34.70 62.07 -14.50
C GLY A 395 34.63 62.85 -15.82
N ARG A 396 33.44 63.24 -16.25
CA ARG A 396 33.19 64.16 -17.38
C ARG A 396 32.82 65.53 -16.85
N ILE A 397 33.10 66.55 -17.64
CA ILE A 397 32.64 67.89 -17.36
C ILE A 397 31.34 68.05 -18.14
N VAL A 398 30.23 68.27 -17.45
CA VAL A 398 28.91 68.42 -18.06
C VAL A 398 28.48 69.87 -17.93
N ALA A 399 28.04 70.44 -19.06
CA ALA A 399 27.31 71.69 -19.08
C ALA A 399 25.80 71.40 -19.14
N GLU A 400 25.05 71.95 -18.19
CA GLU A 400 23.59 71.82 -18.14
C GLU A 400 22.94 73.19 -18.04
N GLY A 401 21.86 73.40 -18.78
CA GLY A 401 21.11 74.65 -18.74
C GLY A 401 20.55 75.10 -20.08
N GLU A 402 20.20 76.37 -20.15
CA GLU A 402 19.66 76.99 -21.38
C GLU A 402 20.66 78.02 -21.89
N ALA A 403 21.06 77.90 -23.15
CA ALA A 403 22.02 78.83 -23.76
C ALA A 403 21.69 79.11 -25.23
N PRO A 404 22.02 80.32 -25.73
CA PRO A 404 21.97 80.60 -27.16
C PRO A 404 22.99 79.74 -27.95
N ASP A 405 22.69 79.46 -29.22
CA ASP A 405 23.55 78.67 -30.12
C ASP A 405 25.00 79.23 -30.25
N THR A 406 25.18 80.55 -30.06
CA THR A 406 26.50 81.20 -30.07
C THR A 406 27.40 80.83 -28.88
N TRP A 407 26.82 80.43 -27.73
CA TRP A 407 27.59 79.90 -26.61
C TRP A 407 27.82 78.40 -26.79
N ILE A 408 26.79 77.67 -27.23
CA ILE A 408 26.86 76.22 -27.50
C ILE A 408 27.96 75.89 -28.51
N SER A 409 28.10 76.69 -29.57
CA SER A 409 29.18 76.54 -30.56
C SER A 409 30.60 76.74 -29.99
N ARG A 410 30.82 77.72 -29.12
CA ARG A 410 32.12 77.93 -28.44
C ARG A 410 32.44 76.81 -27.45
N ALA A 411 31.45 76.36 -26.70
CA ALA A 411 31.59 75.23 -25.79
C ALA A 411 31.92 73.94 -26.57
N ARG A 412 31.32 73.75 -27.76
CA ARG A 412 31.62 72.63 -28.66
C ARG A 412 33.07 72.66 -29.17
N ALA A 413 33.58 73.84 -29.51
CA ALA A 413 34.97 74.01 -29.93
C ALA A 413 35.96 73.68 -28.80
N ALA A 414 35.68 74.11 -27.56
CA ALA A 414 36.49 73.75 -26.40
C ALA A 414 36.43 72.25 -26.08
N ALA A 415 35.27 71.61 -26.26
CA ALA A 415 35.12 70.17 -26.10
C ALA A 415 36.00 69.39 -27.09
N GLN A 416 36.07 69.85 -28.35
CA GLN A 416 36.92 69.21 -29.37
C GLN A 416 38.42 69.29 -29.06
N GLN A 417 38.88 70.37 -28.42
CA GLN A 417 40.29 70.53 -28.02
C GLN A 417 40.69 69.62 -26.85
N LEU A 418 39.76 69.31 -25.95
CA LEU A 418 40.00 68.47 -24.78
C LEU A 418 39.99 66.97 -25.10
N SER A 419 39.37 66.56 -26.20
CA SER A 419 39.28 65.16 -26.64
C SER A 419 40.63 64.48 -26.90
N ALA A 420 41.75 65.23 -26.96
CA ALA A 420 43.10 64.72 -27.12
C ALA A 420 43.75 64.33 -25.76
N GLY A 421 43.05 63.52 -24.96
CA GLY A 421 43.58 62.92 -23.71
C GLY A 421 43.09 63.53 -22.40
N GLY A 422 42.20 64.53 -22.44
CA GLY A 422 41.53 65.10 -21.26
C GLY A 422 40.12 64.54 -21.00
N PRO A 423 39.44 65.01 -19.94
CA PRO A 423 38.08 64.58 -19.61
C PRO A 423 37.11 65.10 -20.67
N VAL A 424 36.11 64.28 -21.01
CA VAL A 424 35.08 64.65 -22.00
C VAL A 424 34.31 65.86 -21.48
N PHE A 425 34.25 66.91 -22.27
CA PHE A 425 33.39 68.06 -22.02
C PHE A 425 32.07 67.87 -22.78
N ASP A 426 31.06 67.40 -22.05
CA ASP A 426 29.72 67.11 -22.57
C ASP A 426 28.84 68.36 -22.46
N ILE A 427 28.37 68.81 -23.62
CA ILE A 427 27.49 69.98 -23.74
C ILE A 427 26.08 69.59 -24.16
N SER A 428 25.77 68.29 -24.22
CA SER A 428 24.46 67.77 -24.64
C SER A 428 23.33 68.13 -23.66
N GLY A 429 23.66 68.43 -22.41
CA GLY A 429 22.73 68.90 -21.38
C GLY A 429 22.28 70.36 -21.55
N VAL A 430 22.81 71.08 -22.55
CA VAL A 430 22.46 72.47 -22.83
C VAL A 430 21.41 72.53 -23.94
N ARG A 431 20.21 73.04 -23.61
CA ARG A 431 19.07 73.14 -24.53
C ARG A 431 19.08 74.47 -25.28
N ASP A 432 18.81 74.39 -26.59
CA ASP A 432 18.55 75.56 -27.43
C ASP A 432 17.10 76.02 -27.21
N VAL A 433 16.93 77.28 -26.79
CA VAL A 433 15.62 77.88 -26.45
C VAL A 433 15.09 78.83 -27.52
N SER A 434 15.49 78.62 -28.78
CA SER A 434 15.03 79.38 -29.92
C SER A 434 13.50 79.26 -30.16
N PRO A 435 12.75 80.34 -30.46
CA PRO A 435 11.28 80.34 -30.58
C PRO A 435 10.67 79.33 -31.58
N GLN A 436 11.40 79.01 -32.65
CA GLN A 436 10.94 78.12 -33.73
C GLN A 436 10.90 76.64 -33.30
N VAL A 437 11.72 76.24 -32.32
CA VAL A 437 11.80 74.85 -31.84
C VAL A 437 10.58 74.49 -30.99
N ARG A 438 10.05 75.43 -30.20
CA ARG A 438 8.90 75.21 -29.30
C ARG A 438 7.57 74.97 -30.00
N GLU A 439 7.37 75.50 -31.20
CA GLU A 439 6.13 75.28 -31.97
C GLU A 439 6.09 73.91 -32.63
N ALA A 440 7.24 73.39 -33.07
CA ALA A 440 7.36 72.04 -33.61
C ALA A 440 7.10 70.97 -32.53
N GLU A 441 7.56 71.19 -31.30
CA GLU A 441 7.35 70.29 -30.16
C GLU A 441 5.86 70.11 -29.81
N ARG A 442 5.07 71.20 -29.85
CA ARG A 442 3.62 71.17 -29.56
C ARG A 442 2.83 70.38 -30.62
N TRP A 443 3.16 70.57 -31.90
CA TRP A 443 2.54 69.80 -32.98
C TRP A 443 2.88 68.31 -32.87
N HIS A 444 4.15 68.00 -32.60
CA HIS A 444 4.59 66.62 -32.42
C HIS A 444 3.84 65.92 -31.28
N ALA A 445 3.61 66.61 -30.15
CA ALA A 445 2.85 66.06 -29.01
C ALA A 445 1.39 65.69 -29.39
N TYR A 446 0.74 66.48 -30.24
CA TYR A 446 -0.59 66.14 -30.76
C TYR A 446 -0.56 64.94 -31.69
N VAL A 447 0.40 64.87 -32.62
CA VAL A 447 0.53 63.72 -33.53
C VAL A 447 0.84 62.44 -32.75
N SER A 448 1.76 62.48 -31.78
CA SER A 448 2.03 61.33 -30.90
C SER A 448 0.77 60.89 -30.15
N ARG A 449 -0.06 61.81 -29.66
CA ARG A 449 -1.33 61.46 -29.01
C ARG A 449 -2.27 60.72 -29.96
N LEU A 450 -2.35 61.12 -31.23
CA LEU A 450 -3.16 60.42 -32.24
C LEU A 450 -2.61 59.02 -32.54
N GLU A 451 -1.30 58.88 -32.71
CA GLU A 451 -0.64 57.59 -32.98
C GLU A 451 -0.80 56.60 -31.81
N THR A 452 -0.96 57.09 -30.58
CA THR A 452 -1.23 56.24 -29.42
C THR A 452 -2.68 55.78 -29.27
N GLN A 453 -3.62 56.32 -30.07
CA GLN A 453 -5.01 55.88 -29.99
C GLN A 453 -5.24 54.61 -30.81
N PRO A 454 -5.77 53.54 -30.20
CA PRO A 454 -6.18 52.35 -30.92
C PRO A 454 -7.16 52.67 -32.05
N GLY A 455 -6.99 52.01 -33.19
CA GLY A 455 -7.80 52.26 -34.38
C GLY A 455 -7.52 53.58 -35.11
N ILE A 456 -6.45 54.32 -34.80
CA ILE A 456 -5.99 55.48 -35.58
C ILE A 456 -4.57 55.23 -36.10
N ILE A 457 -4.38 55.33 -37.41
CA ILE A 457 -3.07 55.22 -38.05
C ILE A 457 -2.78 56.54 -38.76
N VAL A 458 -1.79 57.29 -38.28
CA VAL A 458 -1.31 58.49 -38.97
C VAL A 458 -0.42 58.05 -40.15
N ALA A 459 -0.76 58.47 -41.36
CA ALA A 459 -0.03 58.11 -42.58
C ALA A 459 0.87 59.23 -43.09
N ASP A 460 0.46 60.49 -42.91
CA ASP A 460 1.23 61.65 -43.34
C ASP A 460 1.02 62.83 -42.38
N GLN A 461 2.09 63.59 -42.16
CA GLN A 461 2.05 64.88 -41.47
C GLN A 461 3.01 65.87 -42.11
N LYS A 462 2.59 67.14 -42.21
CA LYS A 462 3.45 68.23 -42.71
C LYS A 462 3.13 69.55 -42.03
N ILE A 463 4.18 70.34 -41.81
CA ILE A 463 4.11 71.73 -41.38
C ILE A 463 4.53 72.60 -42.57
N SER A 464 3.64 73.49 -43.04
CA SER A 464 3.94 74.40 -44.16
C SER A 464 3.33 75.76 -43.88
N ASP A 465 4.13 76.83 -43.99
CA ASP A 465 3.69 78.22 -43.78
C ASP A 465 2.94 78.45 -42.46
N GLY A 466 3.34 77.73 -41.40
CA GLY A 466 2.68 77.78 -40.10
C GLY A 466 1.31 77.07 -40.05
N GLN A 467 0.91 76.31 -41.06
CA GLN A 467 -0.26 75.43 -41.04
C GLN A 467 0.15 73.98 -40.82
N PHE A 468 -0.73 73.20 -40.18
CA PHE A 468 -0.50 71.81 -39.84
C PHE A 468 -1.46 70.91 -40.61
N TYR A 469 -0.92 69.92 -41.33
CA TYR A 469 -1.72 68.96 -42.08
C TYR A 469 -1.45 67.55 -41.57
N ILE A 470 -2.51 66.74 -41.45
CA ILE A 470 -2.43 65.35 -41.01
C ILE A 470 -3.42 64.48 -41.79
N ALA A 471 -2.99 63.30 -42.22
CA ALA A 471 -3.84 62.34 -42.90
C ALA A 471 -3.58 60.92 -42.41
N GLY A 472 -4.58 60.04 -42.48
CA GLY A 472 -4.44 58.68 -41.98
C GLY A 472 -5.66 57.79 -42.14
N LEU A 473 -5.60 56.62 -41.51
CA LEU A 473 -6.69 55.64 -41.44
C LEU A 473 -7.31 55.66 -40.04
N ARG A 474 -8.63 55.44 -39.95
CA ARG A 474 -9.36 55.37 -38.68
C ARG A 474 -10.40 54.25 -38.68
N ASP A 475 -10.53 53.49 -37.59
CA ASP A 475 -11.67 52.61 -37.38
C ASP A 475 -12.92 53.43 -37.00
N PRO A 476 -14.10 53.19 -37.60
CA PRO A 476 -15.33 53.91 -37.26
C PRO A 476 -15.69 53.89 -35.77
N LEU A 477 -15.30 52.83 -35.04
CA LEU A 477 -15.55 52.67 -33.61
C LEU A 477 -14.46 53.31 -32.72
N GLY A 478 -13.44 53.95 -33.31
CA GLY A 478 -12.28 54.53 -32.61
C GLY A 478 -12.53 55.95 -32.10
N ALA A 479 -11.55 56.55 -31.40
CA ALA A 479 -11.64 57.93 -30.92
C ALA A 479 -11.76 58.94 -32.07
N ASP A 480 -12.41 60.09 -31.86
CA ASP A 480 -12.47 61.17 -32.84
C ASP A 480 -11.20 62.05 -32.77
N PRO A 481 -10.38 62.14 -33.84
CA PRO A 481 -9.15 62.93 -33.87
C PRO A 481 -9.33 64.39 -33.42
N GLN A 482 -10.47 65.00 -33.73
CA GLN A 482 -10.72 66.40 -33.40
C GLN A 482 -10.91 66.62 -31.89
N SER A 483 -11.44 65.63 -31.17
CA SER A 483 -11.58 65.69 -29.71
C SER A 483 -10.22 65.70 -28.98
N LEU A 484 -9.18 65.15 -29.63
CA LEU A 484 -7.85 64.95 -29.05
C LEU A 484 -6.93 66.18 -29.15
N LEU A 485 -7.34 67.19 -29.93
CA LEU A 485 -6.69 68.51 -30.01
C LEU A 485 -6.81 69.33 -28.72
N SER A 486 -7.79 68.99 -27.88
CA SER A 486 -8.00 69.71 -26.62
C SER A 486 -6.79 69.53 -25.66
N GLY A 487 -6.22 70.65 -25.23
CA GLY A 487 -5.12 70.70 -24.25
C GLY A 487 -3.69 70.65 -24.80
N THR A 488 -3.46 70.68 -26.12
CA THR A 488 -2.11 70.68 -26.71
C THR A 488 -1.55 72.08 -27.03
N GLU A 489 -2.29 73.16 -26.71
CA GLU A 489 -1.97 74.56 -27.07
C GLU A 489 -1.75 74.80 -28.58
N VAL A 490 -2.08 73.83 -29.43
CA VAL A 490 -2.11 73.95 -30.90
C VAL A 490 -3.46 74.56 -31.28
N ASP A 491 -3.43 75.64 -32.06
CA ASP A 491 -4.65 76.29 -32.55
C ASP A 491 -5.39 75.35 -33.54
N PRO A 492 -6.62 74.90 -33.20
CA PRO A 492 -7.38 73.99 -34.05
C PRO A 492 -7.71 74.56 -35.43
N ALA A 493 -7.78 75.89 -35.57
CA ALA A 493 -8.06 76.54 -36.85
C ALA A 493 -6.92 76.36 -37.87
N ARG A 494 -5.72 76.00 -37.40
CA ARG A 494 -4.52 75.78 -38.21
C ARG A 494 -4.29 74.30 -38.55
N VAL A 495 -5.20 73.40 -38.16
CA VAL A 495 -5.06 71.95 -38.34
C VAL A 495 -6.04 71.44 -39.40
N HIS A 496 -5.51 70.81 -40.44
CA HIS A 496 -6.28 70.19 -41.51
C HIS A 496 -6.12 68.67 -41.47
N ALA A 497 -7.22 67.94 -41.21
CA ALA A 497 -7.21 66.49 -41.03
C ALA A 497 -8.00 65.73 -42.12
N GLN A 498 -7.47 64.62 -42.64
CA GLN A 498 -8.14 63.75 -43.61
C GLN A 498 -8.06 62.27 -43.18
N TRP A 499 -9.21 61.61 -42.95
CA TRP A 499 -9.26 60.24 -42.44
C TRP A 499 -10.04 59.31 -43.37
N GLN A 500 -9.44 58.17 -43.72
CA GLN A 500 -10.13 57.07 -44.42
C GLN A 500 -10.51 55.96 -43.44
N PHE A 501 -11.69 55.35 -43.61
CA PHE A 501 -12.13 54.29 -42.72
C PHE A 501 -11.53 52.93 -43.07
N TYR A 502 -11.03 52.23 -42.05
CA TYR A 502 -10.61 50.83 -42.14
C TYR A 502 -11.22 50.02 -40.99
N GLN A 503 -11.13 48.69 -41.05
CA GLN A 503 -11.52 47.83 -39.94
C GLN A 503 -10.26 47.38 -39.20
N SER A 504 -10.07 47.88 -37.98
CA SER A 504 -8.95 47.45 -37.12
C SER A 504 -9.13 46.00 -36.71
N LEU A 505 -8.08 45.19 -36.83
CA LEU A 505 -8.07 43.79 -36.40
C LEU A 505 -7.64 43.63 -34.94
N GLU A 506 -7.44 44.73 -34.21
CA GLU A 506 -7.17 44.69 -32.78
C GLU A 506 -8.36 44.07 -32.01
N PRO A 507 -8.10 43.25 -30.97
CA PRO A 507 -9.15 42.49 -30.29
C PRO A 507 -10.31 43.33 -29.75
N GLU A 508 -10.06 44.56 -29.31
CA GLU A 508 -11.10 45.45 -28.79
C GLU A 508 -12.12 45.89 -29.85
N PHE A 509 -11.67 46.15 -31.08
CA PHE A 509 -12.55 46.53 -32.18
C PHE A 509 -13.31 45.32 -32.72
N VAL A 510 -12.64 44.17 -32.80
CA VAL A 510 -13.27 42.90 -33.19
C VAL A 510 -14.30 42.47 -32.15
N LEU A 511 -14.02 42.60 -30.84
CA LEU A 511 -14.97 42.31 -29.76
C LEU A 511 -16.21 43.21 -29.85
N LYS A 512 -16.04 44.52 -30.04
CA LYS A 512 -17.17 45.45 -30.20
C LYS A 512 -18.05 45.06 -31.39
N ARG A 513 -17.45 44.69 -32.53
CA ARG A 513 -18.20 44.24 -33.72
C ARG A 513 -18.88 42.89 -33.52
N LEU A 514 -18.21 41.91 -32.91
CA LEU A 514 -18.80 40.60 -32.58
C LEU A 514 -19.99 40.74 -31.64
N THR A 515 -19.89 41.61 -30.64
CA THR A 515 -20.99 41.89 -29.71
C THR A 515 -22.20 42.46 -30.45
N ALA A 516 -21.98 43.40 -31.36
CA ALA A 516 -23.04 44.00 -32.17
C ALA A 516 -23.63 43.07 -33.24
N SER A 517 -22.87 42.09 -33.74
CA SER A 517 -23.31 41.19 -34.83
C SER A 517 -23.93 39.89 -34.33
N LEU A 518 -23.38 39.30 -33.27
CA LEU A 518 -23.84 38.01 -32.73
C LEU A 518 -25.03 38.14 -31.78
N TYR A 519 -25.26 39.33 -31.20
CA TYR A 519 -26.28 39.56 -30.17
C TYR A 519 -26.26 38.45 -29.10
N PRO A 520 -25.15 38.33 -28.34
CA PRO A 520 -25.02 37.27 -27.34
C PRO A 520 -26.19 37.30 -26.32
N PRO A 521 -26.75 36.14 -25.94
CA PRO A 521 -27.69 36.05 -24.83
C PRO A 521 -27.09 36.61 -23.53
N GLU A 522 -27.91 37.03 -22.58
CA GLU A 522 -27.43 37.53 -21.27
C GLU A 522 -26.57 36.51 -20.50
N THR A 523 -26.76 35.22 -20.79
CA THR A 523 -26.00 34.10 -20.25
C THR A 523 -24.61 33.92 -20.86
N VAL A 524 -24.28 34.62 -21.96
CA VAL A 524 -22.99 34.55 -22.65
C VAL A 524 -22.21 35.85 -22.46
N ARG A 525 -20.98 35.75 -21.95
CA ARG A 525 -20.04 36.87 -21.88
C ARG A 525 -18.95 36.72 -22.92
N LEU A 526 -18.64 37.82 -23.59
CA LEU A 526 -17.50 37.94 -24.49
C LEU A 526 -16.42 38.79 -23.80
N SER A 527 -15.20 38.29 -23.76
CA SER A 527 -14.06 38.99 -23.15
C SER A 527 -12.77 38.75 -23.93
N ILE A 528 -11.77 39.62 -23.75
CA ILE A 528 -10.44 39.46 -24.34
C ILE A 528 -9.54 38.78 -23.30
N VAL A 529 -8.90 37.68 -23.69
CA VAL A 529 -7.91 36.95 -22.89
C VAL A 529 -6.73 36.63 -23.80
N ASP A 530 -5.54 37.10 -23.47
CA ASP A 530 -4.30 36.85 -24.22
C ASP A 530 -4.41 37.11 -25.73
N ASP A 531 -4.94 38.28 -26.11
CA ASP A 531 -5.14 38.69 -27.52
C ASP A 531 -6.20 37.86 -28.30
N ARG A 532 -6.95 36.99 -27.60
CA ARG A 532 -8.06 36.18 -28.13
C ARG A 532 -9.39 36.65 -27.56
N ILE A 533 -10.46 36.44 -28.31
CA ILE A 533 -11.82 36.69 -27.85
C ILE A 533 -12.39 35.37 -27.36
N VAL A 534 -12.81 35.32 -26.10
CA VAL A 534 -13.39 34.13 -25.47
C VAL A 534 -14.86 34.37 -25.19
N ALA A 535 -15.72 33.45 -25.60
CA ALA A 535 -17.12 33.36 -25.21
C ALA A 535 -17.30 32.31 -24.12
N GLU A 536 -17.92 32.70 -23.01
CA GLU A 536 -18.22 31.81 -21.88
C GLU A 536 -19.69 31.93 -21.49
N GLY A 537 -20.37 30.81 -21.25
CA GLY A 537 -21.77 30.81 -20.82
C GLY A 537 -22.64 29.69 -21.38
N GLU A 538 -23.95 29.92 -21.39
CA GLU A 538 -24.95 28.98 -21.91
C GLU A 538 -25.68 29.60 -23.12
N ALA A 539 -25.78 28.87 -24.23
CA ALA A 539 -26.46 29.36 -25.43
C ALA A 539 -27.16 28.22 -26.20
N PRO A 540 -28.22 28.50 -26.97
CA PRO A 540 -28.80 27.52 -27.88
C PRO A 540 -27.88 27.26 -29.08
N ASP A 541 -27.96 26.06 -29.65
CA ASP A 541 -27.23 25.64 -30.86
C ASP A 541 -27.27 26.69 -32.00
N THR A 542 -28.44 27.29 -32.27
CA THR A 542 -28.58 28.34 -33.29
C THR A 542 -27.69 29.57 -33.09
N TRP A 543 -27.32 29.89 -31.84
CA TRP A 543 -26.36 30.95 -31.55
C TRP A 543 -24.93 30.42 -31.66
N ILE A 544 -24.66 29.23 -31.13
CA ILE A 544 -23.34 28.57 -31.19
C ILE A 544 -22.88 28.40 -32.65
N ASP A 545 -23.78 28.01 -33.56
CA ASP A 545 -23.48 27.89 -34.98
C ASP A 545 -23.14 29.22 -35.65
N ARG A 546 -23.86 30.30 -35.30
CA ARG A 546 -23.53 31.66 -35.77
C ARG A 546 -22.18 32.12 -35.22
N ALA A 547 -21.90 31.84 -33.95
CA ALA A 547 -20.63 32.16 -33.32
C ALA A 547 -19.47 31.36 -33.96
N ARG A 548 -19.68 30.07 -34.28
CA ARG A 548 -18.72 29.22 -34.99
C ARG A 548 -18.50 29.68 -36.44
N ALA A 549 -19.53 30.17 -37.11
CA ALA A 549 -19.39 30.80 -38.42
C ALA A 549 -18.55 32.08 -38.34
N ALA A 550 -18.79 32.93 -37.34
CA ALA A 550 -17.99 34.14 -37.09
C ALA A 550 -16.52 33.81 -36.75
N ALA A 551 -16.27 32.79 -35.92
CA ALA A 551 -14.93 32.35 -35.56
C ALA A 551 -14.12 31.90 -36.79
N ARG A 552 -14.76 31.15 -37.70
CA ARG A 552 -14.14 30.74 -38.98
C ARG A 552 -13.80 31.95 -39.86
N GLN A 553 -14.64 32.99 -39.89
CA GLN A 553 -14.34 34.20 -40.65
C GLN A 553 -13.16 34.98 -40.06
N LEU A 554 -13.00 35.00 -38.73
CA LEU A 554 -11.91 35.70 -38.06
C LEU A 554 -10.56 34.98 -38.14
N SER A 555 -10.55 33.65 -38.22
CA SER A 555 -9.31 32.87 -38.38
C SER A 555 -8.49 33.19 -39.64
N ALA A 556 -9.05 33.97 -40.58
CA ALA A 556 -8.38 34.46 -41.78
C ALA A 556 -7.66 35.82 -41.58
N GLY A 557 -7.08 36.06 -40.40
CA GLY A 557 -6.20 37.21 -40.13
C GLY A 557 -6.57 38.10 -38.94
N GLY A 558 -7.64 37.79 -38.21
CA GLY A 558 -8.02 38.47 -36.97
C GLY A 558 -7.70 37.67 -35.70
N PRO A 559 -8.07 38.18 -34.51
CA PRO A 559 -7.88 37.49 -33.24
C PRO A 559 -8.74 36.23 -33.18
N GLU A 560 -8.22 35.19 -32.54
CA GLU A 560 -8.93 33.92 -32.39
C GLU A 560 -10.22 34.13 -31.59
N PHE A 561 -11.34 33.60 -32.08
CA PHE A 561 -12.62 33.63 -31.37
C PHE A 561 -12.95 32.24 -30.82
N ASP A 562 -12.63 32.03 -29.55
CA ASP A 562 -12.83 30.78 -28.83
C ASP A 562 -14.24 30.73 -28.22
N ILE A 563 -15.02 29.74 -28.63
CA ILE A 563 -16.38 29.47 -28.16
C ILE A 563 -16.48 28.14 -27.39
N SER A 564 -15.34 27.50 -27.10
CA SER A 564 -15.28 26.18 -26.49
C SER A 564 -15.91 26.12 -25.08
N LYS A 565 -15.96 27.26 -24.40
CA LYS A 565 -16.55 27.41 -23.06
C LYS A 565 -18.04 27.76 -23.07
N VAL A 566 -18.69 27.73 -24.24
CA VAL A 566 -20.14 27.91 -24.36
C VAL A 566 -20.83 26.55 -24.34
N ARG A 567 -21.71 26.32 -23.37
CA ARG A 567 -22.51 25.10 -23.25
C ARG A 567 -23.79 25.20 -24.07
N ASP A 568 -24.09 24.16 -24.86
CA ASP A 568 -25.37 24.05 -25.56
C ASP A 568 -26.50 23.68 -24.59
N VAL A 569 -27.54 24.52 -24.56
CA VAL A 569 -28.74 24.32 -23.75
C VAL A 569 -30.01 24.13 -24.60
N SER A 570 -29.85 23.74 -25.86
CA SER A 570 -30.94 23.35 -26.75
C SER A 570 -31.82 22.25 -26.13
N PRO A 571 -33.14 22.21 -26.44
CA PRO A 571 -34.01 21.13 -25.99
C PRO A 571 -33.50 19.74 -26.41
N GLU A 572 -32.87 19.63 -27.59
CA GLU A 572 -32.25 18.37 -28.02
C GLU A 572 -31.03 17.99 -27.17
N ALA A 573 -30.15 18.95 -26.84
CA ALA A 573 -29.00 18.69 -25.96
C ALA A 573 -29.44 18.24 -24.56
N ARG A 574 -30.44 18.89 -23.96
CA ARG A 574 -31.01 18.46 -22.67
C ARG A 574 -31.64 17.06 -22.75
N ALA A 575 -32.38 16.77 -23.82
CA ALA A 575 -32.94 15.44 -24.03
C ALA A 575 -31.85 14.36 -24.20
N ALA A 576 -30.72 14.70 -24.84
CA ALA A 576 -29.57 13.80 -24.95
C ALA A 576 -28.87 13.58 -23.61
N GLU A 577 -28.71 14.61 -22.77
CA GLU A 577 -28.19 14.49 -21.40
C GLU A 577 -29.09 13.59 -20.54
N HIS A 578 -30.39 13.82 -20.56
CA HIS A 578 -31.39 13.02 -19.84
C HIS A 578 -31.42 11.57 -20.34
N TRP A 579 -31.27 11.35 -21.65
CA TRP A 579 -31.14 10.03 -22.25
C TRP A 579 -29.88 9.31 -21.77
N GLN A 580 -28.73 9.97 -21.80
CA GLN A 580 -27.48 9.39 -21.27
C GLN A 580 -27.60 9.06 -19.78
N TYR A 581 -28.29 9.90 -19.01
CA TYR A 581 -28.57 9.60 -17.61
C TYR A 581 -29.43 8.33 -17.47
N TYR A 582 -30.48 8.16 -18.27
CA TYR A 582 -31.27 6.92 -18.29
C TYR A 582 -30.43 5.69 -18.67
N VAL A 583 -29.61 5.78 -19.73
CA VAL A 583 -28.72 4.69 -20.14
C VAL A 583 -27.76 4.32 -19.02
N SER A 584 -27.15 5.30 -18.36
CA SER A 584 -26.26 5.04 -17.22
C SER A 584 -26.97 4.33 -16.05
N ARG A 585 -28.25 4.66 -15.79
CA ARG A 585 -29.05 3.94 -14.78
C ARG A 585 -29.29 2.48 -15.18
N LEU A 586 -29.52 2.21 -16.46
CA LEU A 586 -29.71 0.85 -16.97
C LEU A 586 -28.43 0.02 -16.86
N GLU A 587 -27.30 0.57 -17.30
CA GLU A 587 -25.99 -0.10 -17.22
C GLU A 587 -25.56 -0.36 -15.77
N ALA A 588 -25.98 0.49 -14.84
CA ALA A 588 -25.76 0.28 -13.41
C ALA A 588 -26.64 -0.82 -12.80
N GLN A 589 -27.74 -1.23 -13.45
CA GLN A 589 -28.57 -2.31 -12.93
C GLN A 589 -27.93 -3.68 -13.15
N PRO A 590 -27.76 -4.49 -12.08
CA PRO A 590 -27.35 -5.87 -12.25
C PRO A 590 -28.32 -6.63 -13.16
N GLY A 591 -27.80 -7.43 -14.08
CA GLY A 591 -28.60 -8.26 -14.98
C GLY A 591 -29.15 -7.55 -16.22
N ILE A 592 -28.73 -6.31 -16.49
CA ILE A 592 -29.00 -5.59 -17.74
C ILE A 592 -27.66 -5.26 -18.40
N ILE A 593 -27.52 -5.60 -19.68
CA ILE A 593 -26.37 -5.26 -20.50
C ILE A 593 -26.88 -4.48 -21.70
N VAL A 594 -26.52 -3.21 -21.78
CA VAL A 594 -26.81 -2.39 -22.97
C VAL A 594 -25.79 -2.75 -24.05
N ALA A 595 -26.28 -3.25 -25.19
CA ALA A 595 -25.42 -3.62 -26.32
C ALA A 595 -25.29 -2.46 -27.31
N GLN A 596 -26.37 -1.73 -27.56
CA GLN A 596 -26.39 -0.62 -28.48
C GLN A 596 -27.39 0.44 -28.04
N GLN A 597 -27.02 1.70 -28.23
CA GLN A 597 -27.93 2.84 -28.15
C GLN A 597 -27.79 3.74 -29.38
N THR A 598 -28.88 4.36 -29.83
CA THR A 598 -28.88 5.29 -30.96
C THR A 598 -29.99 6.32 -30.81
N ALA A 599 -29.69 7.59 -31.07
CA ALA A 599 -30.67 8.66 -31.16
C ALA A 599 -30.89 9.05 -32.63
N ARG A 600 -32.14 9.01 -33.12
CA ARG A 600 -32.48 9.41 -34.49
C ARG A 600 -33.83 10.09 -34.56
N GLY A 601 -33.89 11.26 -35.20
CA GLY A 601 -35.15 11.98 -35.44
C GLY A 601 -35.92 12.32 -34.17
N GLY A 602 -35.21 12.62 -33.07
CA GLY A 602 -35.81 12.86 -31.77
C GLY A 602 -36.23 11.60 -31.00
N HIS A 603 -36.14 10.40 -31.57
CA HIS A 603 -36.39 9.14 -30.85
C HIS A 603 -35.10 8.48 -30.38
N PHE A 604 -35.20 7.72 -29.29
CA PHE A 604 -34.10 6.97 -28.69
C PHE A 604 -34.35 5.47 -28.84
N TYR A 605 -33.35 4.75 -29.33
CA TYR A 605 -33.38 3.31 -29.55
C TYR A 605 -32.33 2.67 -28.66
N ILE A 606 -32.70 1.61 -27.96
CA ILE A 606 -31.79 0.86 -27.09
C ILE A 606 -32.02 -0.64 -27.24
N SER A 607 -30.93 -1.40 -27.31
CA SER A 607 -30.99 -2.85 -27.33
C SER A 607 -29.93 -3.47 -26.45
N GLY A 608 -30.19 -4.70 -26.00
CA GLY A 608 -29.29 -5.35 -25.05
C GLY A 608 -29.77 -6.70 -24.57
N LEU A 609 -29.06 -7.22 -23.57
CA LEU A 609 -29.39 -8.46 -22.89
C LEU A 609 -30.00 -8.15 -21.52
N ARG A 610 -31.05 -8.88 -21.12
CA ARG A 610 -31.68 -8.75 -19.80
C ARG A 610 -31.96 -10.10 -19.15
N ASP A 611 -31.62 -10.23 -17.87
CA ASP A 611 -32.05 -11.34 -17.03
C ASP A 611 -33.54 -11.18 -16.66
N PRO A 612 -34.38 -12.22 -16.77
CA PRO A 612 -35.80 -12.13 -16.43
C PRO A 612 -36.09 -11.66 -15.00
N LEU A 613 -35.15 -11.87 -14.07
CA LEU A 613 -35.26 -11.46 -12.67
C LEU A 613 -34.72 -10.04 -12.42
N ALA A 614 -34.15 -9.38 -13.44
CA ALA A 614 -33.63 -8.02 -13.34
C ALA A 614 -34.75 -6.97 -13.35
N ALA A 615 -34.41 -5.75 -12.94
CA ALA A 615 -35.32 -4.61 -12.97
C ALA A 615 -35.94 -4.41 -14.36
N ASP A 616 -37.16 -3.88 -14.41
CA ASP A 616 -37.82 -3.54 -15.67
C ASP A 616 -37.24 -2.22 -16.21
N PRO A 617 -36.61 -2.22 -17.41
CA PRO A 617 -36.09 -1.02 -18.05
C PRO A 617 -37.11 0.11 -18.14
N GLN A 618 -38.39 -0.22 -18.36
CA GLN A 618 -39.43 0.80 -18.49
C GLN A 618 -39.75 1.48 -17.16
N ALA A 619 -39.64 0.77 -16.04
CA ALA A 619 -39.78 1.38 -14.71
C ALA A 619 -38.65 2.39 -14.42
N LEU A 620 -37.46 2.16 -14.98
CA LEU A 620 -36.27 3.01 -14.78
C LEU A 620 -36.30 4.32 -15.57
N LEU A 621 -37.21 4.44 -16.55
CA LEU A 621 -37.50 5.71 -17.23
C LEU A 621 -38.19 6.73 -16.32
N SER A 622 -38.80 6.28 -15.22
CA SER A 622 -39.45 7.21 -14.30
C SER A 622 -38.41 8.13 -13.63
N GLY A 623 -38.69 9.44 -13.69
CA GLY A 623 -37.84 10.48 -13.09
C GLY A 623 -36.54 10.78 -13.84
N THR A 624 -36.42 10.43 -15.13
CA THR A 624 -35.28 10.86 -15.99
C THR A 624 -35.64 12.04 -16.90
N ASP A 625 -36.87 12.57 -16.84
CA ASP A 625 -37.41 13.60 -17.76
C ASP A 625 -37.27 13.23 -19.26
N VAL A 626 -37.11 11.94 -19.55
CA VAL A 626 -37.18 11.37 -20.90
C VAL A 626 -38.61 10.92 -21.17
N ASP A 627 -39.21 11.43 -22.23
CA ASP A 627 -40.56 11.00 -22.65
C ASP A 627 -40.54 9.51 -23.06
N PRO A 628 -41.28 8.62 -22.37
CA PRO A 628 -41.33 7.21 -22.69
C PRO A 628 -41.81 6.91 -24.11
N ALA A 629 -42.66 7.76 -24.71
CA ALA A 629 -43.15 7.57 -26.08
C ALA A 629 -42.03 7.73 -27.13
N ARG A 630 -40.92 8.37 -26.76
CA ARG A 630 -39.76 8.56 -27.63
C ARG A 630 -38.75 7.40 -27.53
N VAL A 631 -38.91 6.48 -26.59
CA VAL A 631 -37.96 5.39 -26.30
C VAL A 631 -38.44 4.05 -26.86
N HIS A 632 -37.59 3.41 -27.65
CA HIS A 632 -37.81 2.10 -28.24
C HIS A 632 -36.76 1.12 -27.72
N ALA A 633 -37.19 0.12 -26.95
CA ALA A 633 -36.28 -0.83 -26.29
C ALA A 633 -36.45 -2.27 -26.80
N GLN A 634 -35.34 -2.96 -27.07
CA GLN A 634 -35.32 -4.35 -27.51
C GLN A 634 -34.37 -5.19 -26.63
N TRP A 635 -34.93 -6.06 -25.80
CA TRP A 635 -34.17 -6.88 -24.85
C TRP A 635 -34.20 -8.35 -25.22
N GLN A 636 -33.02 -8.96 -25.35
CA GLN A 636 -32.88 -10.40 -25.47
C GLN A 636 -32.68 -11.04 -24.10
N PHE A 637 -33.28 -12.20 -23.91
CA PHE A 637 -33.13 -12.97 -22.67
C PHE A 637 -31.70 -13.52 -22.57
N TYR A 638 -31.07 -13.33 -21.41
CA TYR A 638 -29.90 -14.09 -21.00
C TYR A 638 -30.01 -14.46 -19.51
N GLN A 639 -29.20 -15.41 -19.06
CA GLN A 639 -29.10 -15.73 -17.64
C GLN A 639 -27.82 -15.10 -17.10
N SER A 640 -27.96 -14.16 -16.16
CA SER A 640 -26.83 -13.55 -15.49
C SER A 640 -26.21 -14.53 -14.50
N LEU A 641 -24.88 -14.72 -14.57
CA LEU A 641 -24.11 -15.52 -13.61
C LEU A 641 -23.74 -14.73 -12.35
N ASP A 642 -24.20 -13.48 -12.21
CA ASP A 642 -24.02 -12.72 -10.97
C ASP A 642 -24.66 -13.49 -9.79
N PRO A 643 -23.91 -13.71 -8.68
CA PRO A 643 -24.38 -14.46 -7.52
C PRO A 643 -25.75 -14.05 -7.01
N LYS A 644 -26.17 -12.78 -7.13
CA LYS A 644 -27.49 -12.31 -6.70
C LYS A 644 -28.63 -12.96 -7.48
N PHE A 645 -28.47 -13.16 -8.79
CA PHE A 645 -29.48 -13.82 -9.63
C PHE A 645 -29.43 -15.33 -9.48
N VAL A 646 -28.21 -15.88 -9.36
CA VAL A 646 -28.03 -17.31 -9.11
C VAL A 646 -28.66 -17.70 -7.77
N VAL A 647 -28.50 -16.93 -6.70
CA VAL A 647 -29.18 -17.16 -5.40
C VAL A 647 -30.69 -17.13 -5.53
N LYS A 648 -31.27 -16.15 -6.25
CA LYS A 648 -32.72 -16.09 -6.48
C LYS A 648 -33.24 -17.33 -7.21
N ARG A 649 -32.54 -17.77 -8.26
CA ARG A 649 -32.89 -19.00 -8.99
C ARG A 649 -32.70 -20.26 -8.15
N LEU A 650 -31.60 -20.37 -7.41
CA LEU A 650 -31.33 -21.49 -6.50
C LEU A 650 -32.39 -21.58 -5.40
N THR A 651 -32.83 -20.44 -4.86
CA THR A 651 -33.89 -20.39 -3.86
C THR A 651 -35.19 -20.95 -4.42
N ALA A 652 -35.57 -20.54 -5.63
CA ALA A 652 -36.77 -21.05 -6.31
C ALA A 652 -36.65 -22.54 -6.68
N ALA A 653 -35.49 -22.97 -7.16
CA ALA A 653 -35.27 -24.33 -7.65
C ALA A 653 -35.08 -25.36 -6.53
N LEU A 654 -34.27 -25.05 -5.52
CA LEU A 654 -33.95 -25.96 -4.42
C LEU A 654 -34.95 -25.88 -3.27
N SER A 655 -35.72 -24.78 -3.15
CA SER A 655 -36.66 -24.52 -2.05
C SER A 655 -36.03 -24.84 -0.68
N PRO A 656 -34.99 -24.07 -0.26
CA PRO A 656 -34.25 -24.36 0.96
C PRO A 656 -35.16 -24.40 2.19
N PRO A 657 -34.94 -25.34 3.13
CA PRO A 657 -35.60 -25.33 4.43
C PRO A 657 -35.36 -24.01 5.15
N LYS A 658 -36.26 -23.63 6.08
CA LYS A 658 -36.10 -22.40 6.88
C LYS A 658 -34.80 -22.37 7.72
N THR A 659 -34.24 -23.55 8.00
CA THR A 659 -32.98 -23.77 8.71
C THR A 659 -31.74 -23.52 7.84
N VAL A 660 -31.90 -23.40 6.51
CA VAL A 660 -30.80 -23.14 5.57
C VAL A 660 -30.87 -21.71 5.06
N GLN A 661 -29.76 -20.99 5.17
CA GLN A 661 -29.58 -19.66 4.59
C GLN A 661 -28.57 -19.70 3.46
N LEU A 662 -28.92 -19.07 2.35
CA LEU A 662 -28.03 -18.83 1.22
C LEU A 662 -27.52 -17.39 1.30
N SER A 663 -26.21 -17.23 1.41
CA SER A 663 -25.56 -15.92 1.50
C SER A 663 -24.47 -15.78 0.44
N ILE A 664 -24.10 -14.55 0.10
CA ILE A 664 -23.02 -14.28 -0.87
C ILE A 664 -21.84 -13.74 -0.10
N ILE A 665 -20.73 -14.47 -0.07
CA ILE A 665 -19.50 -14.11 0.63
C ILE A 665 -18.36 -14.10 -0.41
N GLN A 666 -17.77 -12.92 -0.63
CA GLN A 666 -16.66 -12.73 -1.58
C GLN A 666 -16.92 -13.32 -2.99
N GLY A 667 -18.14 -13.14 -3.50
CA GLY A 667 -18.52 -13.63 -4.84
C GLY A 667 -18.86 -15.13 -4.91
N ARG A 668 -18.78 -15.87 -3.78
CA ARG A 668 -19.22 -17.25 -3.67
C ARG A 668 -20.56 -17.32 -2.95
N ILE A 669 -21.39 -18.28 -3.32
CA ILE A 669 -22.67 -18.54 -2.66
C ILE A 669 -22.39 -19.56 -1.56
N VAL A 670 -22.68 -19.24 -0.31
CA VAL A 670 -22.47 -20.14 0.83
C VAL A 670 -23.81 -20.54 1.41
N ALA A 671 -24.05 -21.85 1.47
CA ALA A 671 -25.21 -22.46 2.11
C ALA A 671 -24.84 -22.88 3.53
N VAL A 672 -25.49 -22.28 4.52
CA VAL A 672 -25.24 -22.53 5.95
C VAL A 672 -26.52 -22.98 6.62
N GLY A 673 -26.44 -24.01 7.45
CA GLY A 673 -27.56 -24.47 8.26
C GLY A 673 -27.69 -25.97 8.31
N GLU A 674 -28.84 -26.42 8.83
CA GLU A 674 -29.14 -27.85 8.96
C GLU A 674 -30.20 -28.27 7.93
N ALA A 675 -29.98 -29.39 7.24
CA ALA A 675 -30.91 -29.89 6.24
C ALA A 675 -30.95 -31.43 6.20
N PRO A 676 -32.07 -32.03 5.72
CA PRO A 676 -32.11 -33.45 5.45
C PRO A 676 -31.10 -33.87 4.38
N ALA A 677 -30.56 -35.10 4.48
CA ALA A 677 -29.58 -35.64 3.53
C ALA A 677 -30.04 -35.55 2.06
N GLY A 678 -31.32 -35.82 1.78
CA GLY A 678 -31.89 -35.72 0.45
C GLY A 678 -31.78 -34.31 -0.14
N TRP A 679 -31.98 -33.29 0.68
CA TRP A 679 -31.84 -31.89 0.25
C TRP A 679 -30.37 -31.53 0.04
N ILE A 680 -29.47 -31.93 0.96
CA ILE A 680 -28.02 -31.69 0.86
C ILE A 680 -27.46 -32.30 -0.44
N ASN A 681 -27.92 -33.51 -0.82
CA ASN A 681 -27.49 -34.16 -2.06
C ASN A 681 -27.94 -33.38 -3.31
N ARG A 682 -29.17 -32.85 -3.33
CA ARG A 682 -29.62 -31.98 -4.43
C ARG A 682 -28.84 -30.68 -4.50
N ALA A 683 -28.53 -30.08 -3.34
CA ALA A 683 -27.72 -28.87 -3.26
C ALA A 683 -26.29 -29.13 -3.76
N ARG A 684 -25.70 -30.29 -3.45
CA ARG A 684 -24.38 -30.71 -3.95
C ARG A 684 -24.38 -30.92 -5.47
N ALA A 685 -25.40 -31.57 -6.01
CA ALA A 685 -25.56 -31.73 -7.46
C ALA A 685 -25.70 -30.37 -8.18
N ALA A 686 -26.47 -29.44 -7.60
CA ALA A 686 -26.58 -28.08 -8.11
C ALA A 686 -25.24 -27.31 -8.03
N ALA A 687 -24.45 -27.53 -6.97
CA ALA A 687 -23.13 -26.93 -6.81
C ALA A 687 -22.14 -27.41 -7.89
N GLU A 688 -22.17 -28.70 -8.23
CA GLU A 688 -21.35 -29.27 -9.32
C GLU A 688 -21.70 -28.65 -10.67
N GLN A 689 -23.00 -28.52 -10.97
CA GLN A 689 -23.47 -27.91 -12.21
C GLN A 689 -23.07 -26.43 -12.31
N LEU A 690 -23.25 -25.65 -11.24
CA LEU A 690 -22.86 -24.23 -11.21
C LEU A 690 -21.35 -24.02 -11.28
N SER A 691 -20.57 -24.96 -10.73
CA SER A 691 -19.10 -24.89 -10.81
C SER A 691 -18.61 -25.02 -12.25
N ALA A 692 -19.31 -25.76 -13.10
CA ALA A 692 -19.02 -25.82 -14.54
C ALA A 692 -19.23 -24.48 -15.24
N ASP A 693 -20.19 -23.67 -14.77
CA ASP A 693 -20.48 -22.32 -15.25
C ASP A 693 -19.63 -21.24 -14.54
N GLY A 694 -18.68 -21.63 -13.68
CA GLY A 694 -17.77 -20.71 -12.99
C GLY A 694 -18.33 -20.07 -11.71
N VAL A 695 -19.49 -20.49 -11.22
CA VAL A 695 -20.11 -20.00 -9.98
C VAL A 695 -19.96 -21.03 -8.86
N VAL A 696 -19.31 -20.64 -7.76
CA VAL A 696 -19.06 -21.55 -6.63
C VAL A 696 -20.22 -21.48 -5.63
N LEU A 697 -20.93 -22.60 -5.46
CA LEU A 697 -21.87 -22.85 -4.36
C LEU A 697 -21.18 -23.73 -3.30
N ASP A 698 -20.79 -23.12 -2.19
CA ASP A 698 -20.20 -23.79 -1.05
C ASP A 698 -21.29 -24.39 -0.15
N VAL A 699 -21.34 -25.72 -0.14
CA VAL A 699 -22.24 -26.54 0.69
C VAL A 699 -21.52 -27.18 1.88
N SER A 700 -20.24 -26.87 2.11
CA SER A 700 -19.42 -27.48 3.17
C SER A 700 -19.91 -27.15 4.58
N GLN A 701 -20.64 -26.04 4.73
CA GLN A 701 -21.19 -25.58 6.01
C GLN A 701 -22.61 -26.10 6.29
N LEU A 702 -23.14 -26.96 5.43
CA LEU A 702 -24.39 -27.66 5.70
C LEU A 702 -24.14 -28.85 6.63
N ARG A 703 -24.93 -28.91 7.69
CA ARG A 703 -24.97 -30.06 8.60
C ARG A 703 -26.18 -30.92 8.28
N GLU A 704 -25.98 -32.23 8.25
CA GLU A 704 -27.09 -33.15 8.18
C GLU A 704 -27.88 -33.08 9.49
N LEU A 705 -29.19 -32.85 9.38
CA LEU A 705 -30.08 -32.84 10.53
C LEU A 705 -30.12 -34.26 11.13
N ASN A 706 -29.43 -34.50 12.24
CA ASN A 706 -29.35 -35.84 12.85
C ASN A 706 -30.59 -36.14 13.68
N LEU A 707 -31.44 -37.00 13.14
CA LEU A 707 -32.71 -37.43 13.68
C LEU A 707 -32.60 -38.68 14.57
N ALA A 708 -31.58 -38.78 15.44
CA ALA A 708 -31.32 -39.99 16.23
C ALA A 708 -32.53 -40.45 17.08
N GLU A 709 -33.22 -39.52 17.75
CA GLU A 709 -34.44 -39.82 18.52
C GLU A 709 -35.63 -40.23 17.62
N LEU A 710 -35.80 -39.55 16.49
CA LEU A 710 -36.79 -39.92 15.48
C LEU A 710 -36.50 -41.30 14.89
N ASN A 711 -35.24 -41.69 14.70
CA ASN A 711 -34.87 -43.02 14.21
C ASN A 711 -35.30 -44.12 15.18
N HIS A 712 -35.15 -43.91 16.49
CA HIS A 712 -35.62 -44.85 17.50
C HIS A 712 -37.15 -44.98 17.48
N LEU A 713 -37.88 -43.86 17.44
CA LEU A 713 -39.35 -43.85 17.31
C LEU A 713 -39.82 -44.49 16.00
N ARG A 714 -39.14 -44.21 14.87
CA ARG A 714 -39.40 -44.85 13.57
C ARG A 714 -39.29 -46.35 13.68
N GLN A 715 -38.20 -46.85 14.27
CA GLN A 715 -37.98 -48.28 14.39
C GLN A 715 -39.04 -48.93 15.29
N ALA A 716 -39.41 -48.29 16.41
CA ALA A 716 -40.47 -48.77 17.30
C ALA A 716 -41.85 -48.82 16.62
N ILE A 717 -42.19 -47.83 15.79
CA ILE A 717 -43.45 -47.81 15.03
C ILE A 717 -43.46 -48.91 13.97
N GLN A 718 -42.38 -49.08 13.21
CA GLN A 718 -42.32 -50.05 12.11
C GLN A 718 -42.23 -51.51 12.57
N THR A 719 -41.75 -51.78 13.78
CA THR A 719 -41.73 -53.13 14.37
C THR A 719 -43.05 -53.51 15.03
N THR A 720 -44.00 -52.58 15.11
CA THR A 720 -45.32 -52.85 15.67
C THR A 720 -46.24 -53.43 14.61
N ASP A 721 -46.74 -54.64 14.86
CA ASP A 721 -47.76 -55.30 14.04
C ASP A 721 -49.06 -55.44 14.82
N ILE A 722 -50.20 -55.20 14.15
CA ILE A 722 -51.54 -55.38 14.73
C ILE A 722 -52.12 -56.67 14.21
N PHE A 723 -52.43 -57.62 15.10
CA PHE A 723 -52.89 -58.96 14.71
C PHE A 723 -54.41 -59.10 14.71
N PHE A 724 -54.90 -60.04 13.89
CA PHE A 724 -56.32 -60.30 13.70
C PHE A 724 -56.66 -61.78 13.82
N SER A 725 -57.83 -62.08 14.41
CA SER A 725 -58.41 -63.41 14.36
C SER A 725 -58.86 -63.78 12.94
N SER A 726 -58.99 -65.09 12.67
CA SER A 726 -59.40 -65.58 11.36
C SER A 726 -60.77 -65.02 10.95
N GLY A 727 -60.88 -64.57 9.69
CA GLY A 727 -62.10 -63.99 9.12
C GLY A 727 -62.57 -62.65 9.71
N LYS A 728 -61.83 -62.04 10.65
CA LYS A 728 -62.19 -60.76 11.27
C LYS A 728 -61.43 -59.58 10.65
N VAL A 729 -62.12 -58.44 10.57
CA VAL A 729 -61.59 -57.12 10.15
C VAL A 729 -61.34 -56.16 11.32
N VAL A 730 -61.91 -56.45 12.49
CA VAL A 730 -61.70 -55.70 13.72
C VAL A 730 -60.68 -56.47 14.58
N PRO A 731 -59.63 -55.82 15.10
CA PRO A 731 -58.67 -56.47 15.98
C PRO A 731 -59.32 -56.81 17.33
N GLY A 732 -58.84 -57.84 18.01
CA GLY A 732 -59.40 -58.26 19.30
C GLY A 732 -59.10 -57.25 20.42
N PRO A 733 -59.83 -57.32 21.56
CA PRO A 733 -59.65 -56.40 22.69
C PRO A 733 -58.21 -56.38 23.24
N GLU A 734 -57.48 -57.48 23.10
CA GLU A 734 -56.06 -57.61 23.46
C GLU A 734 -55.12 -56.66 22.67
N GLN A 735 -55.54 -56.18 21.50
CA GLN A 735 -54.77 -55.23 20.69
C GLN A 735 -55.03 -53.77 21.08
N THR A 736 -55.99 -53.49 21.98
CA THR A 736 -56.33 -52.13 22.41
C THR A 736 -55.13 -51.38 22.99
N PRO A 737 -54.33 -51.96 23.91
CA PRO A 737 -53.14 -51.27 24.46
C PRO A 737 -52.02 -51.10 23.42
N VAL A 738 -51.97 -51.93 22.38
CA VAL A 738 -51.02 -51.80 21.27
C VAL A 738 -51.41 -50.60 20.40
N LEU A 739 -52.70 -50.47 20.09
CA LEU A 739 -53.24 -49.33 19.34
C LEU A 739 -53.07 -48.00 20.08
N ASP A 740 -53.25 -47.99 21.40
CA ASP A 740 -53.05 -46.78 22.23
C ASP A 740 -51.59 -46.32 22.17
N ARG A 741 -50.64 -47.23 22.43
CA ARG A 741 -49.19 -46.93 22.35
C ARG A 741 -48.76 -46.50 20.95
N LEU A 742 -49.25 -47.19 19.91
CA LEU A 742 -48.94 -46.84 18.53
C LEU A 742 -49.45 -45.44 18.16
N ALA A 743 -50.66 -45.08 18.61
CA ALA A 743 -51.20 -43.75 18.39
C ALA A 743 -50.35 -42.65 19.06
N ASP A 744 -49.89 -42.88 20.28
CA ASP A 744 -49.01 -41.95 21.00
C ASP A 744 -47.65 -41.81 20.31
N GLN A 745 -47.02 -42.93 19.92
CA GLN A 745 -45.76 -42.91 19.17
C GLN A 745 -45.88 -42.19 17.82
N ILE A 746 -46.99 -42.39 17.09
CA ILE A 746 -47.23 -41.70 15.82
C ILE A 746 -47.41 -40.19 16.03
N LYS A 747 -48.14 -39.77 17.07
CA LYS A 747 -48.31 -38.35 17.41
C LYS A 747 -46.98 -37.70 17.79
N GLU A 748 -46.19 -38.37 18.63
CA GLU A 748 -44.87 -37.92 19.05
C GLU A 748 -43.91 -37.82 17.85
N PHE A 749 -43.85 -38.85 17.01
CA PHE A 749 -43.05 -38.84 15.79
C PHE A 749 -43.47 -37.71 14.85
N ALA A 750 -44.78 -37.53 14.63
CA ALA A 750 -45.30 -36.49 13.75
C ALA A 750 -45.07 -35.07 14.31
N GLN A 751 -45.02 -34.91 15.64
CA GLN A 751 -44.68 -33.64 16.28
C GLN A 751 -43.19 -33.34 16.18
N SER A 752 -42.33 -34.32 16.50
CA SER A 752 -40.89 -34.19 16.40
C SER A 752 -40.44 -33.96 14.95
N ALA A 753 -41.02 -34.67 13.97
CA ALA A 753 -40.77 -34.43 12.56
C ALA A 753 -41.18 -33.01 12.12
N ARG A 754 -42.36 -32.52 12.57
CA ARG A 754 -42.82 -31.16 12.29
C ARG A 754 -41.91 -30.09 12.89
N ASN A 755 -41.44 -30.28 14.14
CA ASN A 755 -40.48 -29.39 14.77
C ASN A 755 -39.15 -29.34 13.99
N SER A 756 -38.78 -30.45 13.36
CA SER A 756 -37.62 -30.58 12.47
C SER A 756 -37.88 -30.11 11.02
N GLY A 757 -39.07 -29.59 10.71
CA GLY A 757 -39.42 -29.07 9.38
C GLY A 757 -39.66 -30.14 8.31
N VAL A 758 -39.89 -31.39 8.70
CA VAL A 758 -40.13 -32.55 7.82
C VAL A 758 -41.55 -33.06 8.00
N THR A 759 -42.20 -33.54 6.94
CA THR A 759 -43.55 -34.10 7.04
C THR A 759 -43.48 -35.63 7.12
N ALA A 760 -44.12 -36.24 8.11
CA ALA A 760 -44.16 -37.69 8.26
C ALA A 760 -45.47 -38.28 7.71
N ARG A 761 -45.38 -39.37 6.94
CA ARG A 761 -46.53 -40.18 6.49
C ARG A 761 -46.34 -41.64 6.90
N PHE A 762 -47.43 -42.31 7.26
CA PHE A 762 -47.43 -43.67 7.76
C PHE A 762 -48.28 -44.56 6.84
N MET A 763 -47.65 -45.54 6.20
CA MET A 763 -48.32 -46.51 5.34
C MET A 763 -48.75 -47.72 6.19
N LEU A 764 -50.06 -47.90 6.34
CA LEU A 764 -50.69 -49.05 6.96
C LEU A 764 -50.91 -50.13 5.89
N THR A 765 -50.11 -51.19 5.92
CA THR A 765 -50.24 -52.31 4.99
C THR A 765 -50.93 -53.48 5.68
N GLY A 766 -52.11 -53.86 5.19
CA GLY A 766 -52.82 -55.05 5.67
C GLY A 766 -52.39 -56.31 4.95
N HIS A 767 -52.33 -57.41 5.69
CA HIS A 767 -51.91 -58.74 5.24
C HIS A 767 -52.97 -59.79 5.62
N SER A 768 -53.04 -60.88 4.84
CA SER A 768 -53.89 -62.04 5.10
C SER A 768 -53.09 -63.34 5.09
N ASP A 769 -53.64 -64.38 5.71
CA ASP A 769 -53.16 -65.74 5.51
C ASP A 769 -53.60 -66.26 4.12
N THR A 770 -53.10 -67.43 3.73
CA THR A 770 -53.43 -68.05 2.43
C THR A 770 -54.79 -68.74 2.41
N THR A 771 -55.57 -68.65 3.51
CA THR A 771 -56.84 -69.37 3.64
C THR A 771 -57.95 -68.60 2.92
N GLY A 772 -58.50 -69.18 1.85
CA GLY A 772 -59.61 -68.61 1.09
C GLY A 772 -59.22 -68.12 -0.31
N ARG A 773 -60.11 -67.39 -0.97
CA ARG A 773 -59.84 -66.85 -2.32
C ARG A 773 -58.95 -65.61 -2.23
N GLU A 774 -58.00 -65.50 -3.15
CA GLU A 774 -57.06 -64.38 -3.23
C GLU A 774 -57.76 -63.00 -3.29
N THR A 775 -58.87 -62.88 -4.03
CA THR A 775 -59.68 -61.65 -4.09
C THR A 775 -60.34 -61.28 -2.76
N ALA A 776 -60.77 -62.28 -1.98
CA ALA A 776 -61.30 -62.08 -0.64
C ALA A 776 -60.18 -61.70 0.35
N ASN A 777 -58.99 -62.27 0.17
CA ASN A 777 -57.79 -61.98 0.94
C ASN A 777 -57.23 -60.57 0.68
N ALA A 778 -57.22 -60.13 -0.58
CA ALA A 778 -56.93 -58.73 -0.92
C ALA A 778 -57.94 -57.78 -0.26
N SER A 779 -59.24 -58.07 -0.37
CA SER A 779 -60.32 -57.25 0.20
C SER A 779 -60.25 -57.17 1.73
N ILE A 780 -60.05 -58.30 2.42
CA ILE A 780 -59.99 -58.34 3.90
C ILE A 780 -58.71 -57.65 4.40
N SER A 781 -57.61 -57.74 3.67
CA SER A 781 -56.35 -57.07 4.03
C SER A 781 -56.49 -55.54 3.96
N ALA A 782 -57.10 -55.02 2.90
CA ALA A 782 -57.41 -53.59 2.78
C ALA A 782 -58.40 -53.13 3.86
N ALA A 783 -59.46 -53.91 4.12
CA ALA A 783 -60.45 -53.59 5.14
C ALA A 783 -59.86 -53.56 6.56
N ARG A 784 -58.90 -54.43 6.88
CA ARG A 784 -58.16 -54.40 8.16
C ARG A 784 -57.34 -53.13 8.31
N ALA A 785 -56.56 -52.77 7.28
CA ALA A 785 -55.74 -51.57 7.32
C ALA A 785 -56.58 -50.29 7.42
N GLU A 786 -57.74 -50.26 6.74
CA GLU A 786 -58.71 -49.17 6.87
C GLU A 786 -59.35 -49.12 8.26
N THR A 787 -59.63 -50.28 8.86
CA THR A 787 -60.13 -50.37 10.24
C THR A 787 -59.08 -49.84 11.23
N VAL A 788 -57.81 -50.19 11.07
CA VAL A 788 -56.71 -49.63 11.88
C VAL A 788 -56.62 -48.11 11.70
N ARG A 789 -56.73 -47.60 10.47
CA ARG A 789 -56.75 -46.15 10.20
C ARG A 789 -57.86 -45.46 10.99
N ALA A 790 -59.08 -46.01 10.96
CA ALA A 790 -60.21 -45.46 11.71
C ALA A 790 -60.00 -45.53 13.24
N LEU A 791 -59.40 -46.62 13.74
CA LEU A 791 -59.10 -46.80 15.16
C LEU A 791 -57.99 -45.87 15.67
N LEU A 792 -56.98 -45.56 14.84
CA LEU A 792 -55.93 -44.58 15.14
C LEU A 792 -56.46 -43.14 15.06
N ASN A 793 -57.33 -42.86 14.09
CA ASN A 793 -58.02 -41.56 13.99
C ASN A 793 -58.85 -41.27 15.24
N LYS A 794 -59.59 -42.27 15.76
CA LYS A 794 -60.33 -42.15 17.03
C LYS A 794 -59.43 -41.83 18.23
N ARG A 795 -58.12 -42.13 18.15
CA ARG A 795 -57.09 -41.86 19.17
C ARG A 795 -56.33 -40.55 18.95
N GLY A 796 -56.78 -39.73 17.99
CA GLY A 796 -56.23 -38.41 17.71
C GLY A 796 -55.08 -38.38 16.70
N VAL A 797 -54.81 -39.47 15.98
CA VAL A 797 -53.87 -39.45 14.85
C VAL A 797 -54.56 -38.81 13.65
N ALA A 798 -53.98 -37.74 13.11
CA ALA A 798 -54.59 -37.01 12.00
C ALA A 798 -54.67 -37.89 10.72
N PRO A 799 -55.85 -38.03 10.09
CA PRO A 799 -56.07 -38.99 9.01
C PRO A 799 -55.24 -38.72 7.76
N GLU A 800 -54.82 -37.47 7.52
CA GLU A 800 -53.95 -37.06 6.42
C GLU A 800 -52.52 -37.60 6.52
N LEU A 801 -52.11 -38.06 7.71
CA LEU A 801 -50.80 -38.69 7.94
C LEU A 801 -50.83 -40.19 7.62
N LEU A 802 -52.01 -40.81 7.51
CA LEU A 802 -52.19 -42.25 7.38
C LEU A 802 -52.58 -42.64 5.95
N LEU A 803 -51.76 -43.46 5.31
CA LEU A 803 -52.03 -44.09 4.03
C LEU A 803 -52.36 -45.57 4.24
N VAL A 804 -53.17 -46.15 3.36
CA VAL A 804 -53.62 -47.55 3.48
C VAL A 804 -53.33 -48.33 2.21
N ARG A 805 -52.83 -49.55 2.37
CA ARG A 805 -52.58 -50.52 1.29
C ARG A 805 -53.02 -51.92 1.73
N GLY A 806 -53.65 -52.69 0.86
CA GLY A 806 -53.90 -54.11 1.06
C GLY A 806 -52.89 -54.95 0.28
N ALA A 807 -52.04 -55.72 0.96
CA ALA A 807 -51.06 -56.61 0.34
C ALA A 807 -51.58 -58.04 0.13
N GLY A 808 -52.77 -58.38 0.64
CA GLY A 808 -53.31 -59.74 0.55
C GLY A 808 -52.32 -60.77 1.10
N THR A 809 -52.04 -61.80 0.30
CA THR A 809 -51.08 -62.88 0.61
C THR A 809 -49.68 -62.66 0.04
N PHE A 810 -49.43 -61.53 -0.63
CA PHE A 810 -48.21 -61.32 -1.42
C PHE A 810 -46.98 -60.94 -0.59
N GLU A 811 -47.16 -60.55 0.67
CA GLU A 811 -46.08 -60.11 1.59
C GLU A 811 -46.14 -60.84 2.97
N PRO A 812 -45.99 -62.18 3.01
CA PRO A 812 -46.07 -62.92 4.28
C PRO A 812 -44.88 -62.59 5.21
N ALA A 813 -45.13 -62.49 6.52
CA ALA A 813 -44.03 -62.32 7.50
C ALA A 813 -43.33 -63.64 7.77
N VAL A 814 -44.09 -64.73 7.78
CA VAL A 814 -43.58 -66.07 8.03
C VAL A 814 -44.19 -67.01 7.00
N PRO A 815 -43.42 -67.98 6.47
CA PRO A 815 -43.97 -69.03 5.63
C PRO A 815 -45.19 -69.71 6.28
N GLU A 816 -46.22 -69.97 5.48
CA GLU A 816 -47.51 -70.48 5.97
C GLU A 816 -47.40 -71.88 6.60
N ASN A 817 -46.37 -72.65 6.25
CA ASN A 817 -46.11 -73.99 6.78
C ASN A 817 -45.54 -74.02 8.22
N SER A 818 -45.43 -72.87 8.89
CA SER A 818 -45.02 -72.77 10.29
C SER A 818 -46.20 -72.94 11.25
N LEU A 819 -45.94 -73.42 12.47
CA LEU A 819 -46.96 -73.66 13.52
C LEU A 819 -47.82 -72.42 13.86
N THR A 820 -47.33 -71.22 13.54
CA THR A 820 -47.99 -69.93 13.81
C THR A 820 -48.23 -69.10 12.54
N GLY A 821 -47.92 -69.63 11.35
CA GLY A 821 -47.88 -68.90 10.08
C GLY A 821 -49.16 -68.13 9.77
N SER A 822 -50.31 -68.81 9.86
CA SER A 822 -51.60 -68.17 9.58
C SER A 822 -51.93 -67.03 10.57
N SER A 823 -51.59 -67.15 11.86
CA SER A 823 -51.84 -66.06 12.83
C SER A 823 -50.92 -64.87 12.65
N THR A 824 -49.67 -65.09 12.27
CA THR A 824 -48.69 -64.01 12.07
C THR A 824 -48.91 -63.30 10.72
N ASN A 825 -49.47 -63.98 9.74
CA ASN A 825 -49.79 -63.40 8.43
C ASN A 825 -51.08 -62.56 8.44
N ARG A 826 -51.99 -62.78 9.40
CA ARG A 826 -53.16 -61.92 9.63
C ARG A 826 -52.77 -60.68 10.45
N ARG A 827 -52.13 -59.71 9.82
CA ARG A 827 -51.66 -58.50 10.49
C ARG A 827 -51.84 -57.22 9.67
N VAL A 828 -51.67 -56.07 10.32
CA VAL A 828 -51.39 -54.78 9.68
C VAL A 828 -50.02 -54.32 10.15
N SER A 829 -49.13 -54.07 9.21
CA SER A 829 -47.78 -53.53 9.45
C SER A 829 -47.74 -52.04 9.09
N ILE A 830 -46.79 -51.31 9.67
CA ILE A 830 -46.66 -49.86 9.47
C ILE A 830 -45.29 -49.54 8.88
N THR A 831 -45.26 -48.69 7.85
CA THR A 831 -44.01 -48.14 7.28
C THR A 831 -44.03 -46.62 7.36
N VAL A 832 -42.91 -46.01 7.75
CA VAL A 832 -42.80 -44.56 7.95
C VAL A 832 -42.04 -43.94 6.77
N ASN A 833 -42.64 -42.94 6.14
CA ASN A 833 -42.07 -42.13 5.07
C ASN A 833 -41.89 -40.69 5.54
N LEU A 834 -40.77 -40.06 5.18
CA LEU A 834 -40.45 -38.67 5.48
C LEU A 834 -40.36 -37.89 4.17
N ASP A 835 -41.11 -36.79 4.09
CA ASP A 835 -41.19 -35.89 2.94
C ASP A 835 -40.59 -34.50 3.24
#